data_AF-A0A939WZE7-F1
#
_entry.id   AF-A0A939WZE7-F1
#
_cell.length_a   1.000
_cell.length_b   1.000
_cell.length_c   1.000
_cell.angle_alpha   90.00
_cell.angle_beta   90.00
_cell.angle_gamma   90.00
#
_symmetry.space_group_name_H-M   'P 1'
#
loop_
_entity.id
_entity.type
_entity.pdbx_description
1 polymer ?
#
loop_
_entity_poly.entity_id
_entity_poly.type
_entity_poly.pdbx_seq_one_letter_code
_entity_poly.pdbx_strand_id
1 'polypeptide(L)'
;MNQFCKKTLICLFGAGLITTQASAQLSSNPDKFLGNITTRYQMDAGGGVQKYYELWNQVTPENESKWGSVEGTKGSYNWGCDTPFNYAKNHNFTYKFHALVWGAQYPNWFSTSMSIKDRYNAITTWFDAVKKKYKTLPMIDVVNEAVGTHQPGNPMMKESLGGGGKTGYDWLIKAFELAYERWPDAILIYNDYNTFQWNTDEYIDLVRYLRDSGAPIDAYGCQSHDLTDCDVNKFKTADKKIQDALRMPMYSTEYDIGTSDDALQLKRYKEQIPYMWENDYCAGITLWGYIYGATWTTDGNSGIIKNGKDRPAMTWLREYMATDAAKNAKSPFPGMKKEASIYIRPRDLKVAKGDVLPIKVRASMATKTIQKIDLYVGEKENNMELMTTLTEAPYVTEYAVPTDAKNGWKFLKAVVTTTDGSTYERYGRFNVLSSTTKRAPYNETVPTLPGTIKAEEYDNGASGVSYSNASRNTTTATKANAWMEYTVDVAEKALYSMDVEIASTQTGGTFHLAEYSLDNLTYLTDFIEVPKTGSTTDFQTMHVVLKDTLTAGRHILCVNIDKGGFYLKSMTFNRCEQDKNIKVSIPSSSYFNPSSRSNTIELGDKAIIEVKAESSTSTIDHVNVYANDLLIGTMKEAPYTMEYEPTAKGSYVITAIATSTEGKENISSKKKLTVNGKREPYKGVIEIPGIIQAENFDKGGEGMTFHDSDSNREGDTNYRTDGEGIDFVKGNGGTCIGYTAANEWLEYTINVKEAGKYAYIATVSSGTTGSGFKINLVKNGRVTTPILATINVPQTGNNNWDTYTTVEGEFSKELEAGEQILRFTITGANCNIDKVELKCLTAGIHDMLYDVPVTNQNSYDLFGRKVDNNYKGIIIRNGKKYINK
;
A
#
# COMPACT_ATOMS: atom_id res chain seq x y z
N MET A 1 16.57 -32.11 60.32
CA MET A 1 17.20 -30.90 60.90
C MET A 1 16.94 -29.76 59.93
N ASN A 2 15.87 -28.98 60.16
CA ASN A 2 15.86 -27.65 60.81
C ASN A 2 16.20 -26.55 59.79
N GLN A 3 15.47 -25.44 59.62
CA GLN A 3 14.27 -24.89 60.25
C GLN A 3 13.79 -23.64 59.44
N PHE A 4 12.47 -23.43 59.37
CA PHE A 4 11.70 -22.16 59.43
C PHE A 4 11.96 -21.07 58.37
N CYS A 5 10.95 -20.43 57.75
CA CYS A 5 9.91 -19.70 58.46
C CYS A 5 8.61 -19.49 57.65
N LYS A 6 7.48 -19.80 58.28
CA LYS A 6 6.11 -19.46 57.85
C LYS A 6 5.84 -17.97 58.12
N LYS A 7 5.16 -17.29 57.20
CA LYS A 7 4.29 -16.14 57.52
C LYS A 7 2.91 -16.41 56.94
N THR A 8 1.98 -16.73 57.85
CA THR A 8 0.55 -16.80 57.60
C THR A 8 -0.01 -15.38 57.56
N LEU A 9 -0.61 -14.96 56.44
CA LEU A 9 -1.50 -13.81 56.41
C LEU A 9 -2.94 -14.35 56.35
N ILE A 10 -3.68 -14.16 57.44
CA ILE A 10 -5.12 -14.42 57.50
C ILE A 10 -5.78 -13.20 56.85
N CYS A 11 -6.30 -13.37 55.63
CA CYS A 11 -7.28 -12.45 55.06
C CYS A 11 -8.65 -13.12 55.10
N LEU A 12 -9.52 -12.65 56.01
CA LEU A 12 -10.96 -12.87 55.91
C LEU A 12 -11.44 -12.18 54.63
N PHE A 13 -11.82 -12.95 53.61
CA PHE A 13 -12.75 -12.49 52.59
C PHE A 13 -14.08 -13.19 52.81
N GLY A 14 -15.03 -12.45 53.38
CA GLY A 14 -16.44 -12.75 53.22
C GLY A 14 -16.82 -12.50 51.77
N ALA A 15 -16.71 -13.54 50.93
CA ALA A 15 -17.30 -13.52 49.61
C ALA A 15 -18.79 -13.83 49.77
N GLY A 16 -19.61 -12.78 49.82
CA GLY A 16 -21.04 -12.94 49.53
C GLY A 16 -21.17 -13.57 48.15
N LEU A 17 -21.79 -14.75 48.07
CA LEU A 17 -22.26 -15.29 46.81
C LEU A 17 -23.26 -14.28 46.22
N ILE A 18 -22.79 -13.44 45.32
CA ILE A 18 -23.66 -12.78 44.35
C ILE A 18 -24.05 -13.88 43.37
N THR A 19 -25.18 -14.52 43.64
CA THR A 19 -25.88 -15.30 42.63
C THR A 19 -26.31 -14.34 41.54
N THR A 20 -25.53 -14.25 40.46
CA THR A 20 -25.99 -13.64 39.21
C THR A 20 -27.14 -14.52 38.73
N GLN A 21 -28.39 -14.06 38.92
CA GLN A 21 -29.52 -14.62 38.19
C GLN A 21 -29.19 -14.41 36.70
N ALA A 22 -28.92 -15.51 35.98
CA ALA A 22 -28.90 -15.48 34.54
C ALA A 22 -30.32 -15.21 34.08
N SER A 23 -30.61 -14.00 33.58
CA SER A 23 -31.88 -13.76 32.88
C SER A 23 -31.91 -14.67 31.65
N ALA A 24 -32.99 -15.41 31.46
CA ALA A 24 -33.15 -16.29 30.32
C ALA A 24 -33.40 -15.46 29.04
N GLN A 25 -32.56 -15.68 28.03
CA GLN A 25 -32.74 -15.17 26.66
C GLN A 25 -34.01 -15.77 26.02
N LEU A 26 -34.53 -15.15 24.95
CA LEU A 26 -35.68 -15.71 24.22
C LEU A 26 -35.39 -17.12 23.72
N SER A 27 -34.25 -17.29 23.04
CA SER A 27 -33.77 -18.61 22.66
C SER A 27 -32.95 -19.19 23.82
N SER A 28 -33.33 -20.41 24.23
CA SER A 28 -32.53 -21.25 25.13
C SER A 28 -31.76 -22.34 24.37
N ASN A 29 -31.83 -22.34 23.03
CA ASN A 29 -31.10 -23.28 22.20
C ASN A 29 -29.59 -22.97 22.28
N PRO A 30 -28.74 -23.93 22.70
CA PRO A 30 -27.30 -23.69 22.86
C PRO A 30 -26.55 -23.67 21.52
N ASP A 31 -27.17 -24.18 20.45
CA ASP A 31 -26.54 -24.41 19.16
C ASP A 31 -26.99 -23.42 18.07
N LYS A 32 -28.06 -22.64 18.33
CA LYS A 32 -28.58 -21.59 17.44
C LYS A 32 -28.74 -20.26 18.15
N PHE A 33 -28.58 -19.18 17.39
CA PHE A 33 -28.94 -17.85 17.89
C PHE A 33 -30.21 -17.27 17.27
N LEU A 34 -30.97 -16.57 18.10
CA LEU A 34 -31.90 -15.52 17.74
C LEU A 34 -31.28 -14.19 18.19
N GLY A 35 -30.76 -13.45 17.23
CA GLY A 35 -29.95 -12.25 17.46
C GLY A 35 -30.60 -10.99 16.94
N ASN A 36 -29.90 -9.88 17.15
CA ASN A 36 -30.33 -8.57 16.68
C ASN A 36 -29.14 -7.67 16.34
N ILE A 37 -29.42 -6.49 15.79
CA ILE A 37 -28.44 -5.42 15.69
C ILE A 37 -28.39 -4.53 16.92
N THR A 38 -27.34 -3.73 17.04
CA THR A 38 -27.36 -2.52 17.88
C THR A 38 -28.45 -1.56 17.39
N THR A 39 -29.04 -0.77 18.29
CA THR A 39 -30.00 0.28 17.95
C THR A 39 -29.34 1.63 18.17
N ARG A 40 -29.03 2.37 17.09
CA ARG A 40 -28.40 3.70 17.16
C ARG A 40 -27.15 3.70 18.06
N TYR A 41 -26.23 2.77 17.83
CA TYR A 41 -24.97 2.65 18.58
C TYR A 41 -25.13 2.18 20.04
N GLN A 42 -26.29 1.63 20.41
CA GLN A 42 -26.59 1.16 21.76
C GLN A 42 -27.13 -0.28 21.78
N MET A 43 -26.77 -1.03 22.81
CA MET A 43 -27.37 -2.35 23.11
C MET A 43 -28.73 -2.18 23.75
N ASP A 44 -28.79 -1.41 24.84
CA ASP A 44 -30.02 -1.16 25.57
C ASP A 44 -30.69 0.11 25.02
N ALA A 45 -31.58 -0.06 24.03
CA ALA A 45 -32.22 1.04 23.28
C ALA A 45 -33.11 2.01 24.12
N GLY A 46 -33.28 1.77 25.42
CA GLY A 46 -34.14 2.57 26.30
C GLY A 46 -35.63 2.37 26.04
N GLY A 47 -36.47 3.30 26.53
CA GLY A 47 -37.91 3.32 26.19
C GLY A 47 -38.78 2.24 26.85
N GLY A 48 -38.37 1.69 28.00
CA GLY A 48 -39.15 0.69 28.75
C GLY A 48 -39.04 -0.75 28.21
N VAL A 49 -38.12 -0.99 27.28
CA VAL A 49 -37.85 -2.31 26.70
C VAL A 49 -36.95 -3.13 27.63
N GLN A 50 -37.13 -4.46 27.63
CA GLN A 50 -36.23 -5.40 28.32
C GLN A 50 -34.78 -5.24 27.86
N LYS A 51 -33.84 -5.61 28.74
CA LYS A 51 -32.41 -5.49 28.44
C LYS A 51 -32.05 -6.39 27.27
N TYR A 52 -31.06 -5.96 26.47
CA TYR A 52 -30.71 -6.68 25.25
C TYR A 52 -30.34 -8.14 25.52
N TYR A 53 -29.54 -8.41 26.56
CA TYR A 53 -29.14 -9.76 26.96
C TYR A 53 -30.29 -10.65 27.46
N GLU A 54 -31.46 -10.08 27.78
CA GLU A 54 -32.65 -10.84 28.18
C GLU A 54 -33.47 -11.28 26.97
N LEU A 55 -33.25 -10.63 25.82
CA LEU A 55 -33.98 -10.90 24.60
C LEU A 55 -33.15 -11.76 23.64
N TRP A 56 -31.90 -11.34 23.40
CA TRP A 56 -31.12 -11.81 22.27
C TRP A 56 -29.88 -12.58 22.73
N ASN A 57 -29.50 -13.60 21.97
CA ASN A 57 -28.29 -14.40 22.20
C ASN A 57 -27.26 -14.28 21.05
N GLN A 58 -27.38 -13.22 20.25
CA GLN A 58 -26.36 -12.78 19.31
C GLN A 58 -26.49 -11.28 19.04
N VAL A 59 -25.36 -10.59 18.82
CA VAL A 59 -25.33 -9.19 18.36
C VAL A 59 -24.47 -9.00 17.11
N THR A 60 -25.01 -8.22 16.17
CA THR A 60 -24.29 -7.64 15.03
C THR A 60 -24.27 -6.11 15.20
N PRO A 61 -23.13 -5.42 15.12
CA PRO A 61 -23.15 -3.96 15.06
C PRO A 61 -23.79 -3.47 13.75
N GLU A 62 -24.78 -2.59 13.83
CA GLU A 62 -25.47 -2.04 12.65
C GLU A 62 -24.51 -1.25 11.75
N ASN A 63 -23.59 -0.48 12.35
CA ASN A 63 -22.67 0.40 11.64
C ASN A 63 -21.25 0.42 12.21
N GLU A 64 -21.08 0.02 13.47
CA GLU A 64 -19.90 0.32 14.27
C GLU A 64 -18.66 -0.47 13.86
N SER A 65 -18.83 -1.60 13.19
CA SER A 65 -17.74 -2.43 12.68
C SER A 65 -17.42 -2.22 11.20
N LYS A 66 -18.14 -1.34 10.50
CA LYS A 66 -17.86 -1.00 9.09
C LYS A 66 -16.56 -0.21 8.98
N TRP A 67 -15.79 -0.43 7.92
CA TRP A 67 -14.43 0.13 7.80
C TRP A 67 -14.40 1.66 7.92
N GLY A 68 -15.30 2.37 7.25
CA GLY A 68 -15.40 3.83 7.33
C GLY A 68 -15.76 4.36 8.72
N SER A 69 -16.54 3.59 9.51
CA SER A 69 -16.87 3.93 10.90
C SER A 69 -15.67 3.77 11.83
N VAL A 70 -14.87 2.72 11.60
CA VAL A 70 -13.71 2.41 12.44
C VAL A 70 -12.50 3.25 12.05
N GLU A 71 -12.21 3.44 10.77
CA GLU A 71 -11.01 4.12 10.28
C GLU A 71 -11.36 5.29 9.36
N GLY A 72 -12.23 6.19 9.82
CA GLY A 72 -12.62 7.38 9.04
C GLY A 72 -11.43 8.30 8.68
N THR A 73 -10.34 8.25 9.45
CA THR A 73 -9.06 8.92 9.15
C THR A 73 -7.94 7.88 9.14
N LYS A 74 -7.13 7.86 8.07
CA LYS A 74 -6.09 6.84 7.86
C LYS A 74 -5.16 6.72 9.07
N GLY A 75 -5.05 5.52 9.63
CA GLY A 75 -4.21 5.22 10.80
C GLY A 75 -4.80 5.64 12.16
N SER A 76 -6.01 6.22 12.20
CA SER A 76 -6.71 6.58 13.44
C SER A 76 -8.00 5.75 13.58
N TYR A 77 -8.03 4.88 14.59
CA TYR A 77 -9.10 3.90 14.77
C TYR A 77 -10.07 4.28 15.89
N ASN A 78 -11.36 4.35 15.56
CA ASN A 78 -12.49 4.47 16.47
C ASN A 78 -13.21 3.12 16.63
N TRP A 79 -12.86 2.37 17.66
CA TRP A 79 -13.42 1.03 17.91
C TRP A 79 -14.79 1.07 18.61
N GLY A 80 -15.76 1.79 18.03
CA GLY A 80 -17.13 1.85 18.58
C GLY A 80 -17.77 0.45 18.74
N CYS A 81 -17.36 -0.50 17.89
CA CYS A 81 -17.74 -1.90 17.95
C CYS A 81 -17.21 -2.67 19.18
N ASP A 82 -16.34 -2.08 20.02
CA ASP A 82 -15.96 -2.64 21.31
C ASP A 82 -17.13 -2.78 22.27
N THR A 83 -18.08 -1.85 22.22
CA THR A 83 -19.24 -1.86 23.10
C THR A 83 -20.09 -3.12 22.88
N PRO A 84 -20.59 -3.41 21.66
CA PRO A 84 -21.32 -4.65 21.40
C PRO A 84 -20.44 -5.91 21.57
N PHE A 85 -19.16 -5.88 21.21
CA PHE A 85 -18.26 -7.02 21.39
C PHE A 85 -18.10 -7.41 22.87
N ASN A 86 -17.80 -6.44 23.74
CA ASN A 86 -17.62 -6.69 25.16
C ASN A 86 -18.95 -7.03 25.84
N TYR A 87 -20.06 -6.44 25.39
CA TYR A 87 -21.38 -6.78 25.90
C TYR A 87 -21.72 -8.25 25.62
N ALA A 88 -21.54 -8.72 24.38
CA ALA A 88 -21.75 -10.12 24.00
C ALA A 88 -20.86 -11.07 24.81
N LYS A 89 -19.59 -10.71 24.98
CA LYS A 89 -18.64 -11.48 25.78
C LYS A 89 -19.06 -11.56 27.26
N ASN A 90 -19.45 -10.45 27.86
CA ASN A 90 -19.83 -10.38 29.29
C ASN A 90 -21.13 -11.13 29.59
N HIS A 91 -22.01 -11.24 28.60
CA HIS A 91 -23.28 -11.95 28.70
C HIS A 91 -23.29 -13.33 28.02
N ASN A 92 -22.10 -13.83 27.64
CA ASN A 92 -21.87 -15.15 27.07
C ASN A 92 -22.76 -15.49 25.86
N PHE A 93 -22.83 -14.57 24.90
CA PHE A 93 -23.55 -14.78 23.66
C PHE A 93 -22.76 -14.32 22.43
N THR A 94 -23.21 -14.70 21.24
CA THR A 94 -22.37 -14.62 20.03
C THR A 94 -22.23 -13.19 19.50
N TYR A 95 -21.03 -12.82 19.08
CA TYR A 95 -20.77 -11.56 18.36
C TYR A 95 -20.46 -11.86 16.90
N LYS A 96 -21.10 -11.13 15.97
CA LYS A 96 -20.78 -11.17 14.54
C LYS A 96 -20.16 -9.84 14.11
N PHE A 97 -18.96 -9.90 13.53
CA PHE A 97 -18.30 -8.72 12.96
C PHE A 97 -18.88 -8.43 11.57
N HIS A 98 -19.43 -7.23 11.37
CA HIS A 98 -20.09 -6.84 10.13
C HIS A 98 -19.61 -5.44 9.67
N ALA A 99 -18.83 -5.29 8.60
CA ALA A 99 -18.23 -6.31 7.74
C ALA A 99 -16.80 -5.89 7.39
N LEU A 100 -15.95 -6.84 6.95
CA LEU A 100 -14.56 -6.52 6.57
C LEU A 100 -14.46 -5.79 5.23
N VAL A 101 -15.22 -6.24 4.23
CA VAL A 101 -15.22 -5.71 2.86
C VAL A 101 -16.66 -5.41 2.44
N TRP A 102 -16.92 -4.18 2.00
CA TRP A 102 -18.22 -3.78 1.46
C TRP A 102 -18.08 -2.64 0.45
N GLY A 103 -19.00 -2.61 -0.53
CA GLY A 103 -19.14 -1.54 -1.51
C GLY A 103 -19.50 -0.18 -0.92
N ALA A 104 -20.06 -0.15 0.29
CA ALA A 104 -20.46 1.06 1.00
C ALA A 104 -19.72 1.23 2.33
N GLN A 105 -19.78 2.46 2.88
CA GLN A 105 -19.24 2.83 4.20
C GLN A 105 -17.78 2.37 4.43
N TYR A 106 -16.93 2.52 3.39
CA TYR A 106 -15.47 2.47 3.50
C TYR A 106 -14.90 3.90 3.63
N PRO A 107 -13.64 4.08 4.07
CA PRO A 107 -13.11 5.42 4.35
C PRO A 107 -12.89 6.27 3.09
N ASN A 108 -13.20 7.58 3.16
CA ASN A 108 -13.04 8.51 2.03
C ASN A 108 -11.58 8.68 1.56
N TRP A 109 -10.60 8.42 2.42
CA TRP A 109 -9.18 8.49 2.06
C TRP A 109 -8.75 7.29 1.20
N PHE A 110 -9.54 6.22 1.13
CA PHE A 110 -9.32 5.10 0.22
C PHE A 110 -9.87 5.49 -1.16
N SER A 111 -8.97 5.92 -2.06
CA SER A 111 -9.33 6.61 -3.31
C SER A 111 -8.74 5.97 -4.57
N THR A 112 -9.29 6.37 -5.73
CA THR A 112 -8.81 5.94 -7.04
C THR A 112 -7.43 6.49 -7.40
N SER A 113 -6.99 7.58 -6.77
CA SER A 113 -5.66 8.16 -6.97
C SER A 113 -4.53 7.38 -6.30
N MET A 114 -4.85 6.49 -5.35
CA MET A 114 -3.88 5.57 -4.76
C MET A 114 -3.50 4.48 -5.77
N SER A 115 -2.24 4.04 -5.74
CA SER A 115 -1.80 2.88 -6.51
C SER A 115 -2.53 1.61 -6.07
N ILE A 116 -2.60 0.60 -6.93
CA ILE A 116 -3.15 -0.74 -6.59
C ILE A 116 -2.44 -1.30 -5.35
N LYS A 117 -1.10 -1.13 -5.28
CA LYS A 117 -0.28 -1.53 -4.13
C LYS A 117 -0.68 -0.83 -2.85
N ASP A 118 -0.84 0.49 -2.88
CA ASP A 118 -1.22 1.26 -1.69
C ASP A 118 -2.63 0.91 -1.20
N ARG A 119 -3.55 0.61 -2.12
CA ARG A 119 -4.90 0.15 -1.78
C ARG A 119 -4.90 -1.26 -1.22
N TYR A 120 -4.16 -2.18 -1.82
CA TYR A 120 -3.97 -3.52 -1.27
C TYR A 120 -3.38 -3.44 0.15
N ASN A 121 -2.34 -2.63 0.34
CA ASN A 121 -1.73 -2.39 1.65
C ASN A 121 -2.72 -1.76 2.64
N ALA A 122 -3.60 -0.87 2.20
CA ALA A 122 -4.65 -0.31 3.05
C ALA A 122 -5.64 -1.39 3.49
N ILE A 123 -6.07 -2.27 2.59
CA ILE A 123 -7.00 -3.37 2.90
C ILE A 123 -6.34 -4.38 3.85
N THR A 124 -5.10 -4.79 3.60
CA THR A 124 -4.39 -5.72 4.50
C THR A 124 -4.10 -5.10 5.86
N THR A 125 -3.71 -3.82 5.91
CA THR A 125 -3.53 -3.07 7.16
C THR A 125 -4.84 -2.97 7.95
N TRP A 126 -5.97 -2.76 7.26
CA TRP A 126 -7.29 -2.79 7.88
C TRP A 126 -7.57 -4.14 8.52
N PHE A 127 -7.39 -5.24 7.77
CA PHE A 127 -7.57 -6.60 8.29
C PHE A 127 -6.63 -6.87 9.49
N ASP A 128 -5.37 -6.44 9.42
CA ASP A 128 -4.39 -6.57 10.51
C ASP A 128 -4.76 -5.74 11.73
N ALA A 129 -5.30 -4.54 11.56
CA ALA A 129 -5.77 -3.70 12.65
C ALA A 129 -6.95 -4.36 13.37
N VAL A 130 -7.92 -4.90 12.63
CA VAL A 130 -9.04 -5.66 13.20
C VAL A 130 -8.51 -6.90 13.91
N LYS A 131 -7.56 -7.67 13.35
CA LYS A 131 -6.98 -8.85 14.01
C LYS A 131 -6.18 -8.49 15.25
N LYS A 132 -5.47 -7.36 15.22
CA LYS A 132 -4.74 -6.84 16.37
C LYS A 132 -5.70 -6.50 17.50
N LYS A 133 -6.85 -5.91 17.18
CA LYS A 133 -7.90 -5.54 18.12
C LYS A 133 -8.66 -6.76 18.66
N TYR A 134 -9.19 -7.57 17.76
CA TYR A 134 -9.98 -8.78 18.04
C TYR A 134 -9.15 -10.01 17.68
N LYS A 135 -8.40 -10.52 18.66
CA LYS A 135 -7.55 -11.71 18.51
C LYS A 135 -8.34 -12.93 18.07
N THR A 136 -9.60 -13.03 18.50
CA THR A 136 -10.54 -14.06 18.11
C THR A 136 -11.87 -13.38 17.78
N LEU A 137 -12.53 -13.84 16.73
CA LEU A 137 -13.90 -13.47 16.39
C LEU A 137 -14.69 -14.76 16.19
N PRO A 138 -15.92 -14.88 16.73
CA PRO A 138 -16.75 -16.06 16.49
C PRO A 138 -17.20 -16.15 15.02
N MET A 139 -17.63 -15.03 14.46
CA MET A 139 -18.25 -14.95 13.14
C MET A 139 -17.90 -13.63 12.46
N ILE A 140 -17.73 -13.68 11.13
CA ILE A 140 -17.34 -12.51 10.33
C ILE A 140 -18.12 -12.53 9.02
N ASP A 141 -18.84 -11.45 8.72
CA ASP A 141 -19.25 -11.14 7.35
C ASP A 141 -18.00 -10.62 6.63
N VAL A 142 -17.33 -11.51 5.88
CA VAL A 142 -16.04 -11.19 5.25
C VAL A 142 -16.27 -10.23 4.08
N VAL A 143 -17.23 -10.56 3.23
CA VAL A 143 -17.67 -9.69 2.15
C VAL A 143 -19.17 -9.52 2.23
N ASN A 144 -19.62 -8.27 2.18
CA ASN A 144 -21.01 -7.88 2.07
C ASN A 144 -21.28 -7.38 0.64
N GLU A 145 -22.38 -7.85 0.01
CA GLU A 145 -22.97 -7.30 -1.22
C GLU A 145 -21.98 -7.12 -2.38
N ALA A 146 -21.34 -8.21 -2.82
CA ALA A 146 -20.29 -8.12 -3.83
C ALA A 146 -20.82 -7.90 -5.26
N VAL A 147 -22.08 -8.26 -5.53
CA VAL A 147 -22.70 -8.24 -6.86
C VAL A 147 -24.08 -7.57 -6.81
N GLY A 148 -24.70 -7.36 -7.98
CA GLY A 148 -26.02 -6.73 -8.10
C GLY A 148 -25.99 -5.23 -8.39
N THR A 149 -27.12 -4.56 -8.15
CA THR A 149 -27.39 -3.16 -8.58
C THR A 149 -27.45 -2.14 -7.45
N HIS A 150 -27.58 -2.56 -6.18
CA HIS A 150 -27.84 -1.65 -5.07
C HIS A 150 -26.58 -0.93 -4.60
N GLN A 151 -25.49 -1.67 -4.37
CA GLN A 151 -24.14 -1.16 -4.06
C GLN A 151 -23.09 -2.21 -4.46
N PRO A 152 -22.93 -2.54 -5.76
CA PRO A 152 -22.01 -3.61 -6.18
C PRO A 152 -20.61 -3.37 -5.61
N GLY A 153 -19.93 -4.46 -5.25
CA GLY A 153 -18.64 -4.45 -4.55
C GLY A 153 -17.68 -3.38 -5.06
N ASN A 154 -17.01 -2.69 -4.14
CA ASN A 154 -16.18 -1.52 -4.43
C ASN A 154 -15.18 -1.83 -5.57
N PRO A 155 -15.25 -1.14 -6.72
CA PRO A 155 -14.38 -1.42 -7.87
C PRO A 155 -12.88 -1.33 -7.54
N MET A 156 -12.51 -0.44 -6.63
CA MET A 156 -11.12 -0.29 -6.18
C MET A 156 -10.68 -1.48 -5.32
N MET A 157 -11.54 -1.99 -4.42
CA MET A 157 -11.22 -3.19 -3.64
C MET A 157 -11.16 -4.43 -4.52
N LYS A 158 -12.10 -4.54 -5.47
CA LYS A 158 -12.07 -5.59 -6.50
C LYS A 158 -10.75 -5.57 -7.25
N GLU A 159 -10.36 -4.44 -7.84
CA GLU A 159 -9.09 -4.29 -8.54
C GLU A 159 -7.89 -4.63 -7.63
N SER A 160 -7.89 -4.13 -6.40
CA SER A 160 -6.75 -4.28 -5.48
C SER A 160 -6.58 -5.68 -4.91
N LEU A 161 -7.63 -6.50 -4.88
CA LEU A 161 -7.60 -7.87 -4.36
C LEU A 161 -7.46 -8.92 -5.48
N GLY A 162 -7.12 -8.52 -6.71
CA GLY A 162 -6.88 -9.44 -7.84
C GLY A 162 -7.93 -9.38 -8.95
N GLY A 163 -8.89 -8.46 -8.86
CA GLY A 163 -9.87 -8.19 -9.90
C GLY A 163 -10.82 -9.37 -10.15
N GLY A 164 -11.30 -9.45 -11.39
CA GLY A 164 -12.00 -10.64 -11.86
C GLY A 164 -11.05 -11.85 -12.01
N GLY A 165 -9.77 -11.61 -12.27
CA GLY A 165 -8.79 -12.65 -12.58
C GLY A 165 -9.31 -13.72 -13.54
N LYS A 166 -8.98 -15.00 -13.30
CA LYS A 166 -9.40 -16.13 -14.15
C LYS A 166 -10.85 -16.54 -13.93
N THR A 167 -11.38 -16.26 -12.74
CA THR A 167 -12.67 -16.78 -12.28
C THR A 167 -13.85 -15.82 -12.42
N GLY A 168 -13.58 -14.53 -12.62
CA GLY A 168 -14.54 -13.44 -12.46
C GLY A 168 -14.66 -12.94 -11.01
N TYR A 169 -14.19 -13.70 -10.02
CA TYR A 169 -14.41 -13.48 -8.58
C TYR A 169 -13.14 -13.65 -7.73
N ASP A 170 -11.95 -13.61 -8.32
CA ASP A 170 -10.68 -13.85 -7.60
C ASP A 170 -10.48 -12.91 -6.42
N TRP A 171 -10.94 -11.66 -6.54
CA TRP A 171 -10.94 -10.69 -5.45
C TRP A 171 -11.74 -11.12 -4.20
N LEU A 172 -12.85 -11.84 -4.38
CA LEU A 172 -13.64 -12.39 -3.27
C LEU A 172 -12.91 -13.53 -2.60
N ILE A 173 -12.37 -14.45 -3.40
CA ILE A 173 -11.55 -15.56 -2.92
C ILE A 173 -10.40 -15.02 -2.08
N LYS A 174 -9.71 -13.98 -2.56
CA LYS A 174 -8.63 -13.31 -1.84
C LYS A 174 -9.09 -12.69 -0.52
N ALA A 175 -10.26 -12.05 -0.47
CA ALA A 175 -10.80 -11.51 0.78
C ALA A 175 -11.03 -12.61 1.84
N PHE A 176 -11.60 -13.75 1.44
CA PHE A 176 -11.78 -14.91 2.33
C PHE A 176 -10.46 -15.53 2.77
N GLU A 177 -9.46 -15.61 1.89
CA GLU A 177 -8.11 -16.06 2.26
C GLU A 177 -7.48 -15.16 3.33
N LEU A 178 -7.52 -13.83 3.12
CA LEU A 178 -7.00 -12.85 4.08
C LEU A 178 -7.71 -12.93 5.43
N ALA A 179 -9.03 -13.18 5.44
CA ALA A 179 -9.79 -13.37 6.66
C ALA A 179 -9.41 -14.68 7.35
N TYR A 180 -9.29 -15.80 6.62
CA TYR A 180 -8.91 -17.10 7.17
C TYR A 180 -7.51 -17.11 7.77
N GLU A 181 -6.53 -16.46 7.14
CA GLU A 181 -5.17 -16.32 7.67
C GLU A 181 -5.15 -15.65 9.05
N ARG A 182 -6.09 -14.73 9.30
CA ARG A 182 -6.19 -13.99 10.55
C ARG A 182 -7.10 -14.67 11.55
N TRP A 183 -8.21 -15.27 11.11
CA TRP A 183 -9.20 -15.89 11.98
C TRP A 183 -9.59 -17.28 11.45
N PRO A 184 -8.69 -18.28 11.53
CA PRO A 184 -8.97 -19.61 11.01
C PRO A 184 -10.14 -20.32 11.71
N ASP A 185 -10.41 -19.94 12.97
CA ASP A 185 -11.47 -20.51 13.81
C ASP A 185 -12.80 -19.75 13.71
N ALA A 186 -12.83 -18.58 13.06
CA ALA A 186 -14.08 -17.84 12.85
C ALA A 186 -14.94 -18.54 11.79
N ILE A 187 -16.25 -18.42 11.93
CA ILE A 187 -17.19 -18.75 10.85
C ILE A 187 -17.15 -17.59 9.84
N LEU A 188 -16.65 -17.86 8.64
CA LEU A 188 -16.47 -16.87 7.58
C LEU A 188 -17.68 -16.87 6.62
N ILE A 189 -18.33 -15.72 6.49
CA ILE A 189 -19.64 -15.59 5.85
C ILE A 189 -19.53 -14.69 4.63
N TYR A 190 -20.12 -15.12 3.51
CA TYR A 190 -20.50 -14.23 2.42
C TYR A 190 -21.92 -13.75 2.68
N ASN A 191 -22.16 -12.44 2.77
CA ASN A 191 -23.46 -11.87 3.14
C ASN A 191 -24.03 -11.05 1.98
N ASP A 192 -25.30 -11.29 1.61
CA ASP A 192 -25.91 -10.58 0.49
C ASP A 192 -27.44 -10.43 0.60
N TYR A 193 -27.96 -9.44 -0.11
CA TYR A 193 -29.36 -9.02 -0.10
C TYR A 193 -30.23 -9.83 -1.08
N ASN A 194 -31.55 -9.68 -0.97
CA ASN A 194 -32.56 -10.16 -1.94
C ASN A 194 -32.66 -11.66 -2.24
N THR A 195 -31.87 -12.52 -1.59
CA THR A 195 -31.69 -13.91 -2.02
C THR A 195 -33.01 -14.70 -2.16
N PHE A 196 -33.99 -14.47 -1.28
CA PHE A 196 -35.26 -15.18 -1.29
C PHE A 196 -36.31 -14.60 -2.24
N GLN A 197 -36.13 -13.37 -2.72
CA GLN A 197 -37.14 -12.66 -3.49
C GLN A 197 -36.76 -12.46 -4.95
N TRP A 198 -35.49 -12.12 -5.22
CA TRP A 198 -35.00 -11.69 -6.52
C TRP A 198 -33.59 -12.24 -6.78
N ASN A 199 -33.23 -12.46 -8.05
CA ASN A 199 -31.90 -12.90 -8.50
C ASN A 199 -31.30 -14.13 -7.79
N THR A 200 -32.15 -15.01 -7.23
CA THR A 200 -31.71 -16.20 -6.48
C THR A 200 -30.69 -17.05 -7.23
N ASP A 201 -30.83 -17.22 -8.55
CA ASP A 201 -29.89 -17.99 -9.37
C ASP A 201 -28.50 -17.35 -9.47
N GLU A 202 -28.42 -16.02 -9.61
CA GLU A 202 -27.14 -15.29 -9.69
C GLU A 202 -26.33 -15.45 -8.40
N TYR A 203 -26.99 -15.34 -7.25
CA TYR A 203 -26.34 -15.51 -5.95
C TYR A 203 -25.98 -16.97 -5.65
N ILE A 204 -26.85 -17.93 -6.03
CA ILE A 204 -26.51 -19.35 -5.97
C ILE A 204 -25.26 -19.61 -6.81
N ASP A 205 -25.21 -19.07 -8.03
CA ASP A 205 -24.06 -19.26 -8.91
C ASP A 205 -22.80 -18.66 -8.31
N LEU A 206 -22.86 -17.44 -7.78
CA LEU A 206 -21.72 -16.81 -7.10
C LEU A 206 -21.23 -17.62 -5.90
N VAL A 207 -22.10 -17.95 -4.95
CA VAL A 207 -21.69 -18.62 -3.72
C VAL A 207 -21.22 -20.04 -4.00
N ARG A 208 -21.89 -20.75 -4.90
CA ARG A 208 -21.43 -22.05 -5.42
C ARG A 208 -20.07 -21.90 -6.06
N TYR A 209 -19.87 -20.86 -6.85
CA TYR A 209 -18.58 -20.56 -7.46
C TYR A 209 -17.53 -20.36 -6.38
N LEU A 210 -17.70 -19.45 -5.42
CA LEU A 210 -16.75 -19.25 -4.32
C LEU A 210 -16.42 -20.54 -3.56
N ARG A 211 -17.45 -21.33 -3.20
CA ARG A 211 -17.31 -22.62 -2.52
C ARG A 211 -16.50 -23.62 -3.36
N ASP A 212 -16.85 -23.79 -4.63
CA ASP A 212 -16.24 -24.77 -5.54
C ASP A 212 -14.83 -24.35 -5.97
N SER A 213 -14.63 -23.04 -6.08
CA SER A 213 -13.33 -22.37 -6.20
C SER A 213 -12.63 -22.28 -4.86
N GLY A 214 -13.09 -23.00 -3.83
CA GLY A 214 -12.52 -23.24 -2.49
C GLY A 214 -12.12 -22.02 -1.71
N ALA A 215 -12.78 -20.88 -1.92
CA ALA A 215 -12.73 -19.78 -0.98
C ALA A 215 -12.96 -20.31 0.45
N PRO A 216 -12.28 -19.74 1.45
CA PRO A 216 -12.57 -20.02 2.86
C PRO A 216 -13.94 -19.57 3.37
N ILE A 217 -15.01 -19.95 2.69
CA ILE A 217 -16.40 -19.63 3.03
C ILE A 217 -17.02 -20.77 3.86
N ASP A 218 -17.54 -20.47 5.03
CA ASP A 218 -18.12 -21.47 5.93
C ASP A 218 -19.65 -21.45 5.89
N ALA A 219 -20.25 -20.30 5.58
CA ALA A 219 -21.69 -20.15 5.48
C ALA A 219 -22.11 -19.06 4.48
N TYR A 220 -23.37 -19.15 4.05
CA TYR A 220 -24.02 -18.11 3.27
C TYR A 220 -24.99 -17.31 4.16
N GLY A 221 -24.77 -16.00 4.25
CA GLY A 221 -25.64 -15.05 4.93
C GLY A 221 -26.67 -14.49 3.94
N CYS A 222 -27.93 -14.86 4.13
CA CYS A 222 -29.04 -14.26 3.42
C CYS A 222 -29.60 -13.11 4.27
N GLN A 223 -29.43 -11.86 3.84
CA GLN A 223 -29.87 -10.70 4.62
C GLN A 223 -31.34 -10.83 5.03
N SER A 224 -32.21 -11.32 4.14
CA SER A 224 -33.63 -11.53 4.48
C SER A 224 -34.38 -10.22 4.78
N HIS A 225 -33.94 -9.10 4.19
CA HIS A 225 -34.66 -7.84 4.28
C HIS A 225 -36.02 -7.87 3.56
N ASP A 226 -36.96 -7.14 4.14
CA ASP A 226 -38.28 -6.81 3.65
C ASP A 226 -39.02 -7.99 3.00
N LEU A 227 -39.08 -9.12 3.71
CA LEU A 227 -39.82 -10.30 3.28
C LEU A 227 -41.35 -10.13 3.44
N THR A 228 -41.83 -8.90 3.56
CA THR A 228 -43.25 -8.52 3.74
C THR A 228 -44.12 -9.10 2.63
N ASP A 229 -43.69 -8.94 1.38
CA ASP A 229 -44.42 -9.42 0.20
C ASP A 229 -43.99 -10.82 -0.25
N CYS A 230 -43.05 -11.45 0.47
CA CYS A 230 -42.64 -12.83 0.22
C CYS A 230 -43.58 -13.81 0.93
N ASP A 231 -44.54 -14.38 0.19
CA ASP A 231 -45.38 -15.43 0.76
C ASP A 231 -44.60 -16.71 1.07
N VAL A 232 -45.16 -17.54 1.96
CA VAL A 232 -44.51 -18.75 2.48
C VAL A 232 -44.08 -19.74 1.39
N ASN A 233 -44.83 -19.88 0.30
CA ASN A 233 -44.49 -20.83 -0.75
C ASN A 233 -43.32 -20.32 -1.59
N LYS A 234 -43.32 -19.03 -1.92
CA LYS A 234 -42.18 -18.39 -2.60
C LYS A 234 -40.92 -18.50 -1.74
N PHE A 235 -41.03 -18.18 -0.46
CA PHE A 235 -39.93 -18.26 0.50
C PHE A 235 -39.35 -19.67 0.59
N LYS A 236 -40.19 -20.69 0.86
CA LYS A 236 -39.77 -22.10 0.96
C LYS A 236 -39.14 -22.61 -0.34
N THR A 237 -39.67 -22.21 -1.48
CA THR A 237 -39.14 -22.59 -2.80
C THR A 237 -37.74 -22.01 -3.00
N ALA A 238 -37.54 -20.73 -2.69
CA ALA A 238 -36.24 -20.08 -2.82
C ALA A 238 -35.21 -20.66 -1.84
N ASP A 239 -35.56 -20.79 -0.55
CA ASP A 239 -34.70 -21.35 0.48
C ASP A 239 -34.28 -22.80 0.15
N LYS A 240 -35.23 -23.66 -0.21
CA LYS A 240 -34.93 -25.03 -0.65
C LYS A 240 -34.02 -25.05 -1.89
N LYS A 241 -34.27 -24.18 -2.87
CA LYS A 241 -33.44 -24.09 -4.08
C LYS A 241 -31.99 -23.70 -3.75
N ILE A 242 -31.80 -22.73 -2.86
CA ILE A 242 -30.49 -22.29 -2.38
C ILE A 242 -29.80 -23.45 -1.67
N GLN A 243 -30.47 -24.09 -0.72
CA GLN A 243 -29.88 -25.17 0.05
C GLN A 243 -29.55 -26.40 -0.80
N ASP A 244 -30.42 -26.80 -1.72
CA ASP A 244 -30.19 -27.95 -2.61
C ASP A 244 -28.95 -27.72 -3.51
N ALA A 245 -28.71 -26.46 -3.92
CA ALA A 245 -27.59 -26.08 -4.76
C ALA A 245 -26.28 -25.87 -3.98
N LEU A 246 -26.34 -25.21 -2.83
CA LEU A 246 -25.18 -24.80 -2.05
C LEU A 246 -24.74 -25.83 -1.00
N ARG A 247 -25.66 -26.64 -0.47
CA ARG A 247 -25.39 -27.67 0.55
C ARG A 247 -24.43 -27.18 1.65
N MET A 248 -24.63 -25.94 2.08
CA MET A 248 -23.73 -25.22 2.96
C MET A 248 -24.56 -24.59 4.08
N PRO A 249 -24.00 -24.43 5.29
CA PRO A 249 -24.69 -23.69 6.35
C PRO A 249 -25.19 -22.32 5.88
N MET A 250 -26.37 -21.95 6.33
CA MET A 250 -27.02 -20.68 6.01
C MET A 250 -27.36 -19.91 7.27
N TYR A 251 -27.40 -18.58 7.15
CA TYR A 251 -27.92 -17.68 8.17
C TYR A 251 -28.99 -16.77 7.56
N SER A 252 -30.01 -16.45 8.34
CA SER A 252 -30.79 -15.23 8.09
C SER A 252 -30.13 -14.11 8.87
N THR A 253 -29.49 -13.17 8.17
CA THR A 253 -28.52 -12.25 8.79
C THR A 253 -29.06 -10.87 9.13
N GLU A 254 -30.18 -10.46 8.52
CA GLU A 254 -30.74 -9.10 8.59
C GLU A 254 -32.28 -9.13 8.46
N TYR A 255 -32.94 -10.14 9.03
CA TYR A 255 -34.37 -10.36 8.83
C TYR A 255 -35.23 -9.19 9.32
N ASP A 256 -36.15 -8.74 8.47
CA ASP A 256 -37.18 -7.78 8.84
C ASP A 256 -38.46 -7.90 7.99
N ILE A 257 -39.55 -7.35 8.54
CA ILE A 257 -40.86 -7.27 7.88
C ILE A 257 -41.37 -5.83 8.01
N GLY A 258 -41.15 -5.03 6.97
CA GLY A 258 -41.43 -3.60 6.90
C GLY A 258 -42.91 -3.24 6.73
N THR A 259 -43.73 -3.46 7.76
CA THR A 259 -45.15 -3.09 7.72
C THR A 259 -45.70 -2.58 9.06
N SER A 260 -46.59 -1.60 8.98
CA SER A 260 -47.39 -1.12 10.12
C SER A 260 -48.62 -2.01 10.41
N ASP A 261 -48.97 -2.94 9.52
CA ASP A 261 -50.03 -3.92 9.72
C ASP A 261 -49.54 -5.07 10.61
N ASP A 262 -49.93 -5.04 11.88
CA ASP A 262 -49.56 -6.06 12.86
C ASP A 262 -50.05 -7.48 12.50
N ALA A 263 -51.19 -7.61 11.81
CA ALA A 263 -51.71 -8.91 11.42
C ALA A 263 -50.86 -9.51 10.28
N LEU A 264 -50.47 -8.70 9.31
CA LEU A 264 -49.55 -9.11 8.25
C LEU A 264 -48.16 -9.43 8.81
N GLN A 265 -47.62 -8.58 9.68
CA GLN A 265 -46.32 -8.84 10.31
C GLN A 265 -46.33 -10.17 11.08
N LEU A 266 -47.34 -10.38 11.94
CA LEU A 266 -47.51 -11.62 12.69
C LEU A 266 -47.60 -12.84 11.76
N LYS A 267 -48.36 -12.72 10.67
CA LYS A 267 -48.50 -13.80 9.68
C LYS A 267 -47.14 -14.17 9.08
N ARG A 268 -46.32 -13.20 8.66
CA ARG A 268 -44.99 -13.47 8.08
C ARG A 268 -44.04 -14.11 9.07
N TYR A 269 -44.00 -13.61 10.30
CA TYR A 269 -43.21 -14.22 11.38
C TYR A 269 -43.60 -15.70 11.60
N LYS A 270 -44.89 -16.01 11.68
CA LYS A 270 -45.41 -17.38 11.82
C LYS A 270 -45.08 -18.30 10.64
N GLU A 271 -44.96 -17.75 9.44
CA GLU A 271 -44.70 -18.50 8.22
C GLU A 271 -43.20 -18.76 7.98
N GLN A 272 -42.35 -17.77 8.23
CA GLN A 272 -40.95 -17.74 7.80
C GLN A 272 -39.97 -18.15 8.90
N ILE A 273 -40.14 -17.67 10.14
CA ILE A 273 -39.21 -17.97 11.25
C ILE A 273 -39.15 -19.48 11.55
N PRO A 274 -40.26 -20.22 11.71
CA PRO A 274 -40.18 -21.64 12.04
C PRO A 274 -39.54 -22.46 10.92
N TYR A 275 -39.81 -22.09 9.66
CA TYR A 275 -39.21 -22.77 8.52
C TYR A 275 -37.69 -22.60 8.50
N MET A 276 -37.18 -21.38 8.73
CA MET A 276 -35.73 -21.19 8.86
C MET A 276 -35.19 -21.90 10.11
N TRP A 277 -35.80 -21.67 11.27
CA TRP A 277 -35.28 -22.10 12.57
C TRP A 277 -35.19 -23.62 12.71
N GLU A 278 -36.18 -24.36 12.21
CA GLU A 278 -36.24 -25.82 12.37
C GLU A 278 -35.42 -26.59 11.34
N ASN A 279 -34.94 -25.94 10.28
CA ASN A 279 -34.06 -26.57 9.31
C ASN A 279 -32.63 -26.72 9.85
N ASP A 280 -32.07 -27.94 9.74
CA ASP A 280 -30.74 -28.31 10.27
C ASP A 280 -29.57 -27.53 9.64
N TYR A 281 -29.80 -26.86 8.51
CA TYR A 281 -28.79 -26.07 7.80
C TYR A 281 -28.83 -24.57 8.11
N CYS A 282 -29.88 -24.07 8.77
CA CYS A 282 -29.94 -22.68 9.19
C CYS A 282 -29.36 -22.54 10.60
N ALA A 283 -28.23 -21.86 10.75
CA ALA A 283 -27.50 -21.79 12.02
C ALA A 283 -27.98 -20.68 12.95
N GLY A 284 -28.76 -19.71 12.46
CA GLY A 284 -29.27 -18.62 13.28
C GLY A 284 -30.02 -17.57 12.48
N ILE A 285 -30.77 -16.75 13.21
CA ILE A 285 -31.56 -15.64 12.67
C ILE A 285 -31.18 -14.36 13.42
N THR A 286 -30.71 -13.35 12.71
CA THR A 286 -30.49 -11.99 13.22
C THR A 286 -31.58 -11.09 12.67
N LEU A 287 -32.30 -10.38 13.53
CA LEU A 287 -33.24 -9.33 13.10
C LEU A 287 -32.47 -8.03 12.84
N TRP A 288 -32.82 -7.29 11.78
CA TRP A 288 -32.22 -5.99 11.48
C TRP A 288 -32.96 -4.82 12.15
N GLY A 289 -33.08 -4.94 13.48
CA GLY A 289 -33.66 -3.96 14.36
C GLY A 289 -35.02 -4.41 14.89
N TYR A 290 -35.23 -4.25 16.19
CA TYR A 290 -36.45 -4.69 16.87
C TYR A 290 -37.31 -3.54 17.41
N ILE A 291 -36.81 -2.31 17.38
CA ILE A 291 -37.53 -1.14 17.90
C ILE A 291 -38.21 -0.40 16.75
N TYR A 292 -39.54 -0.37 16.77
CA TYR A 292 -40.36 0.38 15.81
C TYR A 292 -39.98 1.87 15.84
N GLY A 293 -39.73 2.45 14.67
CA GLY A 293 -39.29 3.84 14.49
C GLY A 293 -37.79 4.06 14.68
N ALA A 294 -37.02 3.01 14.93
CA ALA A 294 -35.57 3.06 15.09
C ALA A 294 -34.84 1.96 14.29
N THR A 295 -35.46 1.48 13.21
CA THR A 295 -34.86 0.59 12.22
C THR A 295 -34.32 1.38 11.03
N TRP A 296 -33.61 0.71 10.12
CA TRP A 296 -33.02 1.30 8.92
C TRP A 296 -34.04 1.78 7.88
N THR A 297 -35.27 1.27 7.90
CA THR A 297 -36.31 1.62 6.92
C THR A 297 -36.78 3.06 7.11
N THR A 298 -37.02 3.79 6.01
CA THR A 298 -37.42 5.22 6.03
C THR A 298 -38.67 5.47 6.88
N ASP A 299 -39.62 4.54 6.86
CA ASP A 299 -40.86 4.63 7.64
C ASP A 299 -40.74 4.01 9.05
N GLY A 300 -39.59 3.39 9.37
CA GLY A 300 -39.29 2.75 10.64
C GLY A 300 -40.25 1.63 11.05
N ASN A 301 -40.99 1.06 10.09
CA ASN A 301 -42.17 0.25 10.36
C ASN A 301 -41.88 -1.24 10.64
N SER A 302 -40.62 -1.69 10.57
CA SER A 302 -40.28 -3.12 10.68
C SER A 302 -40.12 -3.65 12.11
N GLY A 303 -39.76 -2.80 13.08
CA GLY A 303 -39.48 -3.23 14.45
C GLY A 303 -40.68 -3.90 15.15
N ILE A 304 -40.41 -4.91 15.97
CA ILE A 304 -41.41 -5.76 16.65
C ILE A 304 -41.77 -5.32 18.08
N ILE A 305 -41.13 -4.27 18.59
CA ILE A 305 -41.47 -3.61 19.85
C ILE A 305 -41.78 -2.15 19.55
N LYS A 306 -42.93 -1.65 20.01
CA LYS A 306 -43.41 -0.29 19.77
C LYS A 306 -43.76 0.40 21.09
N ASN A 307 -43.11 1.53 21.37
CA ASN A 307 -43.31 2.30 22.61
C ASN A 307 -43.17 1.46 23.88
N GLY A 308 -42.13 0.61 23.95
CA GLY A 308 -41.88 -0.28 25.10
C GLY A 308 -42.80 -1.49 25.19
N LYS A 309 -43.71 -1.69 24.23
CA LYS A 309 -44.67 -2.81 24.22
C LYS A 309 -44.41 -3.74 23.05
N ASP A 310 -44.53 -5.04 23.31
CA ASP A 310 -44.49 -6.07 22.27
C ASP A 310 -45.60 -5.80 21.23
N ARG A 311 -45.24 -5.83 19.94
CA ARG A 311 -46.23 -6.02 18.87
C ARG A 311 -46.64 -7.49 18.84
N PRO A 312 -47.77 -7.86 18.21
CA PRO A 312 -48.24 -9.24 18.17
C PRO A 312 -47.20 -10.26 17.69
N ALA A 313 -46.33 -9.87 16.74
CA ALA A 313 -45.23 -10.70 16.27
C ALA A 313 -44.19 -11.02 17.37
N MET A 314 -43.85 -10.06 18.23
CA MET A 314 -42.95 -10.28 19.36
C MET A 314 -43.58 -11.18 20.43
N THR A 315 -44.87 -10.96 20.76
CA THR A 315 -45.60 -11.85 21.69
C THR A 315 -45.54 -13.29 21.21
N TRP A 316 -45.83 -13.52 19.92
CA TRP A 316 -45.77 -14.86 19.34
C TRP A 316 -44.34 -15.42 19.29
N LEU A 317 -43.32 -14.60 18.99
CA LEU A 317 -41.93 -15.05 18.92
C LEU A 317 -41.46 -15.57 20.29
N ARG A 318 -41.86 -14.93 21.39
CA ARG A 318 -41.60 -15.41 22.76
C ARG A 318 -42.21 -16.78 23.00
N GLU A 319 -43.47 -16.98 22.60
CA GLU A 319 -44.17 -18.26 22.74
C GLU A 319 -43.51 -19.36 21.90
N TYR A 320 -43.16 -19.05 20.65
CA TYR A 320 -42.52 -19.99 19.74
C TYR A 320 -41.15 -20.45 20.27
N MET A 321 -40.31 -19.52 20.73
CA MET A 321 -38.98 -19.86 21.26
C MET A 321 -39.02 -20.69 22.57
N ALA A 322 -40.16 -20.69 23.27
CA ALA A 322 -40.38 -21.56 24.43
C ALA A 322 -40.78 -23.00 24.06
N THR A 323 -41.12 -23.28 22.80
CA THR A 323 -41.54 -24.62 22.35
C THR A 323 -40.37 -25.60 22.29
N ASP A 324 -40.67 -26.91 22.37
CA ASP A 324 -39.67 -27.96 22.19
C ASP A 324 -39.08 -27.98 20.77
N ALA A 325 -39.87 -27.57 19.76
CA ALA A 325 -39.38 -27.44 18.38
C ALA A 325 -38.24 -26.41 18.31
N ALA A 326 -38.42 -25.23 18.90
CA ALA A 326 -37.39 -24.20 18.91
C ALA A 326 -36.16 -24.57 19.76
N LYS A 327 -36.39 -25.14 20.95
CA LYS A 327 -35.33 -25.54 21.89
C LYS A 327 -34.42 -26.64 21.36
N ASN A 328 -34.98 -27.59 20.62
CA ASN A 328 -34.27 -28.79 20.15
C ASN A 328 -33.89 -28.73 18.66
N ALA A 329 -34.14 -27.62 17.97
CA ALA A 329 -33.74 -27.44 16.58
C ALA A 329 -32.21 -27.59 16.42
N LYS A 330 -31.76 -28.37 15.43
CA LYS A 330 -30.33 -28.67 15.24
C LYS A 330 -29.64 -27.61 14.41
N SER A 331 -28.37 -27.35 14.71
CA SER A 331 -27.53 -26.39 14.01
C SER A 331 -26.41 -27.10 13.24
N PRO A 332 -25.96 -26.55 12.10
CA PRO A 332 -24.75 -27.04 11.45
C PRO A 332 -23.47 -26.57 12.17
N PHE A 333 -23.57 -25.64 13.13
CA PHE A 333 -22.48 -25.20 14.00
C PHE A 333 -22.86 -25.36 15.47
N PRO A 334 -22.78 -26.58 16.04
CA PRO A 334 -23.06 -26.81 17.45
C PRO A 334 -22.25 -25.86 18.35
N GLY A 335 -22.91 -25.27 19.35
CA GLY A 335 -22.34 -24.26 20.23
C GLY A 335 -21.86 -22.99 19.53
N MET A 336 -22.34 -22.70 18.31
CA MET A 336 -21.91 -21.57 17.47
C MET A 336 -20.41 -21.57 17.15
N LYS A 337 -19.81 -22.76 17.04
CA LYS A 337 -18.39 -22.94 16.73
C LYS A 337 -18.20 -23.75 15.47
N LYS A 338 -17.22 -23.34 14.67
CA LYS A 338 -16.71 -24.14 13.56
C LYS A 338 -15.79 -25.22 14.12
N GLU A 339 -16.13 -26.49 13.91
CA GLU A 339 -15.28 -27.61 14.33
C GLU A 339 -14.19 -27.93 13.31
N ALA A 340 -14.48 -27.80 12.01
CA ALA A 340 -13.54 -28.16 10.94
C ALA A 340 -13.34 -26.99 9.95
N SER A 341 -12.08 -26.70 9.62
CA SER A 341 -11.70 -25.83 8.50
C SER A 341 -11.02 -26.67 7.44
N ILE A 342 -11.73 -26.94 6.34
CA ILE A 342 -11.25 -27.84 5.28
C ILE A 342 -11.32 -27.11 3.94
N TYR A 343 -10.22 -27.12 3.17
CA TYR A 343 -10.13 -26.51 1.83
C TYR A 343 -9.26 -27.38 0.91
N ILE A 344 -9.68 -27.54 -0.35
CA ILE A 344 -9.04 -28.43 -1.33
C ILE A 344 -8.64 -27.63 -2.58
N ARG A 345 -7.49 -27.97 -3.19
CA ARG A 345 -6.91 -27.33 -4.39
C ARG A 345 -6.30 -28.37 -5.35
N PRO A 346 -6.14 -28.12 -6.67
CA PRO A 346 -6.27 -26.85 -7.37
C PRO A 346 -7.74 -26.53 -7.64
N ARG A 347 -8.03 -25.27 -7.91
CA ARG A 347 -9.40 -24.75 -7.96
C ARG A 347 -9.61 -24.06 -9.30
N ASP A 348 -10.62 -24.49 -10.04
CA ASP A 348 -10.93 -24.00 -11.39
C ASP A 348 -9.75 -24.00 -12.37
N LEU A 349 -8.75 -24.85 -12.12
CA LEU A 349 -7.67 -25.03 -13.08
C LEU A 349 -8.24 -25.76 -14.30
N LYS A 350 -7.99 -25.21 -15.48
CA LYS A 350 -8.21 -25.91 -16.74
C LYS A 350 -7.03 -26.85 -16.94
N VAL A 351 -7.28 -28.11 -17.29
CA VAL A 351 -6.24 -29.16 -17.33
C VAL A 351 -6.45 -30.00 -18.58
N ALA A 352 -5.38 -30.45 -19.22
CA ALA A 352 -5.50 -31.34 -20.37
C ALA A 352 -5.58 -32.81 -19.92
N LYS A 353 -5.97 -33.69 -20.84
CA LYS A 353 -5.95 -35.13 -20.59
C LYS A 353 -4.50 -35.63 -20.50
N GLY A 354 -4.20 -36.47 -19.52
CA GLY A 354 -2.85 -36.95 -19.26
C GLY A 354 -1.94 -35.97 -18.49
N ASP A 355 -2.46 -34.82 -18.04
CA ASP A 355 -1.75 -33.90 -17.13
C ASP A 355 -1.62 -34.49 -15.73
N VAL A 356 -0.59 -34.07 -15.00
CA VAL A 356 -0.44 -34.35 -13.57
C VAL A 356 -0.75 -33.08 -12.79
N LEU A 357 -1.69 -33.19 -11.87
CA LEU A 357 -2.18 -32.09 -11.05
C LEU A 357 -1.78 -32.31 -9.61
N PRO A 358 -0.96 -31.45 -9.01
CA PRO A 358 -0.79 -31.51 -7.58
C PRO A 358 -2.14 -31.16 -6.92
N ILE A 359 -2.57 -31.91 -5.90
CA ILE A 359 -3.75 -31.68 -5.08
C ILE A 359 -3.32 -31.54 -3.62
N LYS A 360 -3.84 -30.52 -2.94
CA LYS A 360 -3.57 -30.26 -1.52
C LYS A 360 -4.86 -30.05 -0.76
N VAL A 361 -4.88 -30.59 0.46
CA VAL A 361 -5.96 -30.41 1.42
C VAL A 361 -5.42 -29.68 2.64
N ARG A 362 -5.94 -28.48 2.89
CA ARG A 362 -5.80 -27.82 4.19
C ARG A 362 -6.92 -28.33 5.07
N ALA A 363 -6.58 -28.90 6.21
CA ALA A 363 -7.53 -29.34 7.19
C ALA A 363 -7.02 -29.00 8.58
N SER A 364 -7.85 -28.31 9.36
CA SER A 364 -7.65 -28.15 10.80
C SER A 364 -8.95 -28.43 11.54
N MET A 365 -8.80 -28.87 12.79
CA MET A 365 -9.90 -29.20 13.68
C MET A 365 -9.75 -28.35 14.94
N ALA A 366 -10.85 -27.79 15.43
CA ALA A 366 -10.85 -26.93 16.61
C ALA A 366 -10.65 -27.73 17.90
N THR A 367 -11.29 -28.90 18.02
CA THR A 367 -11.26 -29.70 19.25
C THR A 367 -10.78 -31.13 19.06
N LYS A 368 -10.69 -31.60 17.81
CA LYS A 368 -10.38 -33.00 17.46
C LYS A 368 -9.00 -33.16 16.81
N THR A 369 -8.52 -34.40 16.72
CA THR A 369 -7.30 -34.75 15.98
C THR A 369 -7.67 -35.44 14.68
N ILE A 370 -7.04 -35.04 13.58
CA ILE A 370 -7.21 -35.68 12.27
C ILE A 370 -6.53 -37.05 12.29
N GLN A 371 -7.27 -38.10 11.93
CA GLN A 371 -6.73 -39.45 11.74
C GLN A 371 -6.27 -39.66 10.30
N LYS A 372 -7.11 -39.25 9.34
CA LYS A 372 -6.84 -39.39 7.90
C LYS A 372 -7.71 -38.44 7.08
N ILE A 373 -7.31 -38.25 5.82
CA ILE A 373 -8.10 -37.56 4.80
C ILE A 373 -8.24 -38.50 3.60
N ASP A 374 -9.46 -38.97 3.34
CA ASP A 374 -9.78 -39.69 2.12
C ASP A 374 -10.15 -38.67 1.04
N LEU A 375 -9.42 -38.68 -0.07
CA LEU A 375 -9.61 -37.75 -1.17
C LEU A 375 -10.22 -38.48 -2.37
N TYR A 376 -11.30 -37.94 -2.91
CA TYR A 376 -12.10 -38.53 -3.98
C TYR A 376 -12.12 -37.62 -5.21
N VAL A 377 -12.29 -38.21 -6.38
CA VAL A 377 -12.45 -37.51 -7.66
C VAL A 377 -13.62 -38.12 -8.46
N GLY A 378 -14.38 -37.30 -9.17
CA GLY A 378 -15.52 -37.79 -9.95
C GLY A 378 -16.04 -36.84 -11.03
N GLU A 379 -16.87 -37.38 -11.91
CA GLU A 379 -17.57 -36.62 -12.98
C GLU A 379 -18.73 -35.77 -12.44
N LYS A 380 -19.31 -36.18 -11.30
CA LYS A 380 -20.43 -35.53 -10.64
C LYS A 380 -20.25 -35.61 -9.13
N GLU A 381 -20.78 -34.64 -8.39
CA GLU A 381 -20.69 -34.62 -6.92
C GLU A 381 -21.23 -35.90 -6.26
N ASN A 382 -22.24 -36.55 -6.86
CA ASN A 382 -22.88 -37.76 -6.35
C ASN A 382 -22.30 -39.08 -6.90
N ASN A 383 -21.21 -39.02 -7.66
CA ASN A 383 -20.53 -40.21 -8.20
C ASN A 383 -19.01 -39.97 -8.23
N MET A 384 -18.34 -40.31 -7.14
CA MET A 384 -16.90 -40.12 -6.96
C MET A 384 -16.20 -41.40 -6.55
N GLU A 385 -14.95 -41.53 -6.98
CA GLU A 385 -14.05 -42.66 -6.69
C GLU A 385 -12.95 -42.21 -5.73
N LEU A 386 -12.54 -43.11 -4.82
CA LEU A 386 -11.44 -42.84 -3.89
C LEU A 386 -10.13 -42.76 -4.68
N MET A 387 -9.46 -41.62 -4.56
CA MET A 387 -8.19 -41.34 -5.23
C MET A 387 -7.00 -41.73 -4.34
N THR A 388 -6.98 -41.28 -3.08
CA THR A 388 -5.92 -41.60 -2.11
C THR A 388 -6.36 -41.33 -0.68
N THR A 389 -5.61 -41.84 0.29
CA THR A 389 -5.76 -41.56 1.73
C THR A 389 -4.49 -40.92 2.25
N LEU A 390 -4.60 -39.74 2.86
CA LEU A 390 -3.49 -38.96 3.43
C LEU A 390 -3.54 -39.04 4.96
N THR A 391 -2.44 -39.46 5.59
CA THR A 391 -2.39 -39.67 7.06
C THR A 391 -1.49 -38.70 7.80
N GLU A 392 -0.63 -37.96 7.08
CA GLU A 392 0.33 -37.03 7.68
C GLU A 392 0.34 -35.70 6.92
N ALA A 393 0.52 -34.60 7.66
CA ALA A 393 0.64 -33.27 7.09
C ALA A 393 2.09 -33.02 6.59
N PRO A 394 2.30 -32.27 5.49
CA PRO A 394 1.28 -31.61 4.68
C PRO A 394 0.50 -32.60 3.81
N TYR A 395 -0.83 -32.49 3.80
CA TYR A 395 -1.71 -33.39 3.05
C TYR A 395 -1.70 -33.04 1.56
N VAL A 396 -0.69 -33.53 0.85
CA VAL A 396 -0.42 -33.27 -0.57
C VAL A 396 -0.36 -34.60 -1.33
N THR A 397 -0.87 -34.61 -2.55
CA THR A 397 -0.76 -35.72 -3.50
C THR A 397 -0.72 -35.18 -4.92
N GLU A 398 -0.46 -36.03 -5.89
CA GLU A 398 -0.66 -35.72 -7.32
C GLU A 398 -1.83 -36.54 -7.87
N TYR A 399 -2.52 -35.99 -8.87
CA TYR A 399 -3.57 -36.66 -9.64
C TYR A 399 -3.23 -36.61 -11.12
N ALA A 400 -2.95 -37.78 -11.69
CA ALA A 400 -2.79 -37.93 -13.13
C ALA A 400 -4.18 -37.97 -13.79
N VAL A 401 -4.53 -36.94 -14.56
CA VAL A 401 -5.77 -36.89 -15.34
C VAL A 401 -5.74 -38.00 -16.37
N PRO A 402 -6.70 -38.94 -16.38
CA PRO A 402 -6.71 -40.03 -17.36
C PRO A 402 -6.70 -39.51 -18.81
N THR A 403 -5.97 -40.18 -19.69
CA THR A 403 -5.91 -39.78 -21.12
C THR A 403 -7.25 -39.90 -21.84
N ASP A 404 -8.14 -40.73 -21.32
CA ASP A 404 -9.51 -40.97 -21.78
C ASP A 404 -10.57 -40.19 -20.97
N ALA A 405 -10.16 -39.32 -20.05
CA ALA A 405 -11.08 -38.51 -19.23
C ALA A 405 -12.08 -37.73 -20.08
N LYS A 406 -13.34 -37.63 -19.63
CA LYS A 406 -14.36 -36.83 -20.31
C LYS A 406 -14.04 -35.34 -20.16
N ASN A 407 -14.37 -34.56 -21.17
CA ASN A 407 -14.22 -33.11 -21.12
C ASN A 407 -15.23 -32.50 -20.13
N GLY A 408 -14.89 -31.38 -19.53
CA GLY A 408 -15.72 -30.64 -18.60
C GLY A 408 -15.24 -30.75 -17.16
N TRP A 409 -16.08 -30.28 -16.24
CA TRP A 409 -15.78 -30.23 -14.82
C TRP A 409 -15.59 -31.61 -14.22
N LYS A 410 -14.60 -31.72 -13.33
CA LYS A 410 -14.34 -32.84 -12.43
C LYS A 410 -14.41 -32.31 -11.02
N PHE A 411 -15.05 -33.07 -10.15
CA PHE A 411 -15.26 -32.72 -8.76
C PHE A 411 -14.26 -33.45 -7.87
N LEU A 412 -13.76 -32.76 -6.86
CA LEU A 412 -12.94 -33.29 -5.79
C LEU A 412 -13.75 -33.28 -4.50
N LYS A 413 -13.51 -34.27 -3.63
CA LYS A 413 -14.05 -34.28 -2.26
C LYS A 413 -13.00 -34.78 -1.29
N ALA A 414 -12.74 -34.03 -0.23
CA ALA A 414 -11.91 -34.50 0.89
C ALA A 414 -12.83 -34.84 2.05
N VAL A 415 -12.67 -36.04 2.60
CA VAL A 415 -13.35 -36.51 3.80
C VAL A 415 -12.30 -36.64 4.89
N VAL A 416 -12.32 -35.71 5.83
CA VAL A 416 -11.46 -35.71 7.00
C VAL A 416 -12.12 -36.58 8.06
N THR A 417 -11.45 -37.67 8.44
CA THR A 417 -11.85 -38.52 9.56
C THR A 417 -11.01 -38.18 10.78
N THR A 418 -11.66 -37.90 11.91
CA THR A 418 -10.99 -37.65 13.18
C THR A 418 -10.80 -38.94 13.97
N THR A 419 -9.92 -38.92 14.98
CA THR A 419 -9.60 -40.10 15.81
C THR A 419 -10.79 -40.66 16.59
N ASP A 420 -11.85 -39.87 16.78
CA ASP A 420 -13.13 -40.29 17.40
C ASP A 420 -14.13 -40.90 16.40
N GLY A 421 -13.76 -41.01 15.12
CA GLY A 421 -14.59 -41.54 14.04
C GLY A 421 -15.50 -40.52 13.36
N SER A 422 -15.51 -39.25 13.78
CA SER A 422 -16.31 -38.21 13.13
C SER A 422 -15.74 -37.87 11.74
N THR A 423 -16.62 -37.47 10.81
CA THR A 423 -16.24 -37.13 9.44
C THR A 423 -16.70 -35.74 9.05
N TYR A 424 -15.84 -35.02 8.34
CA TYR A 424 -16.10 -33.67 7.82
C TYR A 424 -15.70 -33.64 6.35
N GLU A 425 -16.56 -33.09 5.49
CA GLU A 425 -16.31 -33.09 4.05
C GLU A 425 -16.21 -31.68 3.46
N ARG A 426 -15.41 -31.58 2.40
CA ARG A 426 -15.31 -30.39 1.57
C ARG A 426 -15.25 -30.78 0.10
N TYR A 427 -15.76 -29.92 -0.75
CA TYR A 427 -15.78 -30.09 -2.19
C TYR A 427 -14.85 -29.09 -2.88
N GLY A 428 -14.37 -29.45 -4.06
CA GLY A 428 -13.65 -28.58 -5.00
C GLY A 428 -13.83 -29.08 -6.42
N ARG A 429 -13.25 -28.40 -7.42
CA ARG A 429 -13.32 -28.85 -8.81
C ARG A 429 -12.18 -28.32 -9.68
N PHE A 430 -11.96 -29.01 -10.80
CA PHE A 430 -11.09 -28.60 -11.90
C PHE A 430 -11.74 -28.94 -13.25
N ASN A 431 -11.33 -28.30 -14.34
CA ASN A 431 -11.96 -28.46 -15.65
C ASN A 431 -11.04 -29.20 -16.63
N VAL A 432 -11.44 -30.39 -17.08
CA VAL A 432 -10.71 -31.14 -18.10
C VAL A 432 -11.09 -30.61 -19.49
N LEU A 433 -10.10 -30.10 -20.21
CA LEU A 433 -10.30 -29.58 -21.56
C LEU A 433 -10.40 -30.70 -22.60
N SER A 434 -10.96 -30.36 -23.77
CA SER A 434 -10.91 -31.23 -24.95
C SER A 434 -9.49 -31.44 -25.49
N SER A 435 -8.57 -30.53 -25.15
CA SER A 435 -7.18 -30.55 -25.58
C SER A 435 -6.41 -31.72 -24.95
N THR A 436 -5.58 -32.37 -25.76
CA THR A 436 -4.53 -33.30 -25.32
C THR A 436 -3.17 -32.60 -25.14
N THR A 437 -3.08 -31.30 -25.43
CA THR A 437 -1.87 -30.50 -25.22
C THR A 437 -1.69 -30.28 -23.72
N LYS A 438 -0.89 -31.17 -23.14
CA LYS A 438 -0.54 -31.20 -21.72
C LYS A 438 0.03 -29.88 -21.25
N ARG A 439 -0.23 -29.55 -19.98
CA ARG A 439 0.65 -28.69 -19.21
C ARG A 439 2.01 -29.38 -19.13
N ALA A 440 3.00 -28.80 -19.77
CA ALA A 440 4.36 -29.30 -19.70
C ALA A 440 5.31 -28.12 -19.46
N PRO A 441 6.34 -28.29 -18.61
CA PRO A 441 7.47 -27.37 -18.62
C PRO A 441 7.92 -27.14 -20.06
N TYR A 442 8.29 -25.92 -20.40
CA TYR A 442 8.58 -25.56 -21.80
C TYR A 442 9.56 -26.53 -22.48
N ASN A 443 10.57 -27.00 -21.74
CA ASN A 443 11.62 -27.93 -22.18
C ASN A 443 11.42 -29.38 -21.71
N GLU A 444 10.20 -29.78 -21.31
CA GLU A 444 9.85 -31.11 -20.74
C GLU A 444 10.59 -31.48 -19.44
N THR A 445 11.49 -30.62 -18.97
CA THR A 445 12.23 -30.76 -17.71
C THR A 445 11.69 -29.74 -16.72
N VAL A 446 11.31 -30.20 -15.53
CA VAL A 446 10.88 -29.32 -14.43
C VAL A 446 12.13 -28.66 -13.81
N PRO A 447 12.25 -27.32 -13.81
CA PRO A 447 13.35 -26.63 -13.14
C PRO A 447 13.34 -26.91 -11.63
N THR A 448 14.52 -27.08 -11.04
CA THR A 448 14.68 -27.24 -9.59
C THR A 448 15.10 -25.91 -8.94
N LEU A 449 14.51 -25.54 -7.80
CA LEU A 449 14.90 -24.39 -7.00
C LEU A 449 15.76 -24.83 -5.79
N PRO A 450 16.86 -24.12 -5.44
CA PRO A 450 17.40 -22.91 -6.08
C PRO A 450 17.83 -23.12 -7.54
N GLY A 451 17.59 -22.12 -8.40
CA GLY A 451 17.85 -22.22 -9.84
C GLY A 451 17.22 -21.09 -10.65
N THR A 452 17.53 -21.02 -11.94
CA THR A 452 17.03 -19.99 -12.87
C THR A 452 15.87 -20.51 -13.71
N ILE A 453 14.82 -19.69 -13.80
CA ILE A 453 13.69 -19.85 -14.71
C ILE A 453 13.80 -18.76 -15.78
N LYS A 454 13.77 -19.12 -17.06
CA LYS A 454 13.68 -18.11 -18.12
C LYS A 454 12.24 -17.69 -18.34
N ALA A 455 12.03 -16.41 -18.63
CA ALA A 455 10.71 -15.83 -18.79
C ALA A 455 9.96 -16.40 -20.01
N GLU A 456 10.68 -16.77 -21.06
CA GLU A 456 10.10 -17.40 -22.25
C GLU A 456 9.76 -18.90 -22.07
N GLU A 457 10.25 -19.53 -20.99
CA GLU A 457 10.10 -20.95 -20.70
C GLU A 457 8.89 -21.26 -19.80
N TYR A 458 7.86 -20.40 -19.84
CA TYR A 458 6.58 -20.69 -19.18
C TYR A 458 5.93 -21.95 -19.75
N ASP A 459 5.15 -22.62 -18.91
CA ASP A 459 4.56 -23.92 -19.23
C ASP A 459 3.75 -23.89 -20.53
N ASN A 460 3.98 -24.89 -21.40
CA ASN A 460 3.19 -25.18 -22.59
C ASN A 460 1.80 -25.72 -22.18
N GLY A 461 0.73 -25.42 -22.93
CA GLY A 461 -0.57 -26.10 -22.76
C GLY A 461 -1.79 -25.18 -22.82
N ALA A 462 -2.97 -25.78 -23.06
CA ALA A 462 -4.26 -25.07 -23.09
C ALA A 462 -4.72 -24.54 -21.71
N SER A 463 -4.04 -24.99 -20.66
CA SER A 463 -4.25 -24.71 -19.24
C SER A 463 -3.48 -23.49 -18.72
N GLY A 464 -2.46 -23.01 -19.44
CA GLY A 464 -1.43 -22.12 -18.89
C GLY A 464 -1.32 -20.71 -19.47
N VAL A 465 -2.11 -20.31 -20.48
CA VAL A 465 -1.93 -18.97 -21.09
C VAL A 465 -3.24 -18.32 -21.52
N SER A 466 -3.59 -17.18 -20.91
CA SER A 466 -4.40 -16.17 -21.60
C SER A 466 -3.48 -15.38 -22.51
N TYR A 467 -3.34 -15.85 -23.75
CA TYR A 467 -2.70 -15.08 -24.80
C TYR A 467 -3.56 -13.87 -25.13
N SER A 468 -3.01 -12.67 -24.89
CA SER A 468 -3.15 -11.62 -25.90
C SER A 468 -1.75 -11.08 -26.23
N ASN A 469 -1.16 -11.54 -27.34
CA ASN A 469 0.08 -11.08 -27.98
C ASN A 469 1.38 -11.02 -27.14
N ALA A 470 1.84 -12.13 -26.57
CA ALA A 470 3.25 -12.28 -26.20
C ALA A 470 3.92 -13.26 -27.19
N SER A 471 4.74 -12.77 -28.12
CA SER A 471 5.60 -13.67 -28.91
C SER A 471 6.57 -14.38 -27.95
N ARG A 472 6.87 -15.67 -28.17
CA ARG A 472 7.96 -16.41 -27.49
C ARG A 472 9.32 -15.95 -28.00
N ASN A 473 9.52 -14.65 -28.01
CA ASN A 473 10.80 -14.04 -28.30
C ASN A 473 11.38 -13.60 -26.95
N THR A 474 12.70 -13.65 -26.81
CA THR A 474 13.52 -13.44 -25.60
C THR A 474 13.39 -12.04 -24.95
N THR A 475 12.35 -11.29 -25.32
CA THR A 475 12.01 -9.92 -24.94
C THR A 475 10.48 -9.78 -24.95
N THR A 476 9.74 -10.52 -24.12
CA THR A 476 8.29 -10.41 -24.03
C THR A 476 7.85 -9.07 -23.46
N ALA A 477 7.23 -8.21 -24.29
CA ALA A 477 6.53 -7.03 -23.81
C ALA A 477 5.32 -7.47 -22.96
N THR A 478 5.34 -7.16 -21.69
CA THR A 478 4.29 -7.54 -20.75
C THR A 478 3.04 -6.68 -20.97
N LYS A 479 1.86 -7.27 -20.83
CA LYS A 479 0.58 -6.56 -20.91
C LYS A 479 -0.15 -6.61 -19.58
N ALA A 480 -0.88 -5.56 -19.25
CA ALA A 480 -1.71 -5.54 -18.05
C ALA A 480 -2.68 -6.73 -18.05
N ASN A 481 -2.83 -7.37 -16.89
CA ASN A 481 -3.61 -8.58 -16.64
C ASN A 481 -3.12 -9.84 -17.36
N ALA A 482 -1.92 -9.85 -17.95
CA ALA A 482 -1.29 -11.08 -18.44
C ALA A 482 -0.67 -11.86 -17.28
N TRP A 483 -0.45 -13.16 -17.45
CA TRP A 483 0.28 -13.98 -16.48
C TRP A 483 1.10 -15.07 -17.17
N MET A 484 2.14 -15.56 -16.49
CA MET A 484 3.01 -16.66 -16.92
C MET A 484 3.14 -17.68 -15.79
N GLU A 485 2.97 -18.96 -16.10
CA GLU A 485 3.05 -20.05 -15.12
C GLU A 485 4.28 -20.93 -15.36
N TYR A 486 4.87 -21.40 -14.26
CA TYR A 486 6.05 -22.25 -14.26
C TYR A 486 5.87 -23.39 -13.27
N THR A 487 5.95 -24.64 -13.74
CA THR A 487 6.06 -25.80 -12.86
C THR A 487 7.50 -25.93 -12.39
N VAL A 488 7.73 -26.00 -11.08
CA VAL A 488 9.07 -26.10 -10.48
C VAL A 488 9.10 -27.14 -9.37
N ASP A 489 10.27 -27.74 -9.14
CA ASP A 489 10.52 -28.61 -7.99
C ASP A 489 11.39 -27.85 -6.98
N VAL A 490 10.89 -27.61 -5.78
CA VAL A 490 11.65 -26.98 -4.70
C VAL A 490 12.39 -28.07 -3.95
N ALA A 491 13.73 -28.03 -3.97
CA ALA A 491 14.57 -29.10 -3.41
C ALA A 491 14.40 -29.23 -1.89
N GLU A 492 14.33 -28.09 -1.19
CA GLU A 492 14.23 -28.04 0.26
C GLU A 492 13.35 -26.88 0.73
N LYS A 493 12.73 -27.07 1.90
CA LYS A 493 11.93 -26.03 2.54
C LYS A 493 12.84 -24.89 3.02
N ALA A 494 12.74 -23.72 2.41
CA ALA A 494 13.53 -22.55 2.78
C ALA A 494 12.84 -21.24 2.36
N LEU A 495 13.31 -20.12 2.91
CA LEU A 495 13.02 -18.80 2.35
C LEU A 495 13.94 -18.60 1.13
N TYR A 496 13.40 -18.03 0.07
CA TYR A 496 14.13 -17.76 -1.17
C TYR A 496 14.12 -16.26 -1.46
N SER A 497 15.09 -15.80 -2.25
CA SER A 497 15.07 -14.53 -2.96
C SER A 497 15.01 -14.81 -4.46
N MET A 498 14.62 -13.80 -5.24
CA MET A 498 14.45 -13.86 -6.68
C MET A 498 15.17 -12.67 -7.32
N ASP A 499 16.22 -12.94 -8.07
CA ASP A 499 16.87 -11.98 -8.95
C ASP A 499 16.16 -11.98 -10.31
N VAL A 500 15.50 -10.88 -10.63
CA VAL A 500 14.66 -10.74 -11.84
C VAL A 500 15.36 -9.85 -12.86
N GLU A 501 15.59 -10.36 -14.07
CA GLU A 501 16.09 -9.55 -15.18
C GLU A 501 14.94 -8.87 -15.93
N ILE A 502 14.89 -7.54 -15.90
CA ILE A 502 13.84 -6.71 -16.51
C ILE A 502 14.42 -5.60 -17.39
N ALA A 503 13.69 -5.19 -18.42
CA ALA A 503 14.00 -4.00 -19.22
C ALA A 503 12.75 -3.13 -19.46
N SER A 504 12.87 -1.81 -19.48
CA SER A 504 11.74 -0.90 -19.72
C SER A 504 12.19 0.48 -20.22
N THR A 505 11.42 1.05 -21.15
CA THR A 505 11.58 2.44 -21.63
C THR A 505 10.88 3.46 -20.74
N GLN A 506 10.03 3.01 -19.81
CA GLN A 506 9.20 3.84 -18.94
C GLN A 506 9.09 3.29 -17.52
N THR A 507 8.71 4.12 -16.56
CA THR A 507 8.43 3.69 -15.18
C THR A 507 6.98 3.23 -15.01
N GLY A 508 6.74 2.39 -14.00
CA GLY A 508 5.40 2.12 -13.49
C GLY A 508 4.69 0.94 -14.14
N GLY A 509 5.41 0.05 -14.81
CA GLY A 509 4.96 -1.33 -14.96
C GLY A 509 5.00 -2.02 -13.59
N THR A 510 4.14 -3.01 -13.37
CA THR A 510 4.08 -3.72 -12.08
C THR A 510 3.73 -5.18 -12.30
N PHE A 511 4.33 -6.05 -11.50
CA PHE A 511 3.99 -7.46 -11.44
C PHE A 511 4.17 -8.01 -10.03
N HIS A 512 3.70 -9.21 -9.78
CA HIS A 512 4.02 -9.94 -8.57
C HIS A 512 4.21 -11.42 -8.86
N LEU A 513 5.01 -12.08 -8.04
CA LEU A 513 5.13 -13.52 -8.03
C LEU A 513 4.12 -14.08 -7.02
N ALA A 514 3.25 -14.94 -7.50
CA ALA A 514 2.43 -15.78 -6.67
C ALA A 514 2.92 -17.22 -6.77
N GLU A 515 2.90 -17.92 -5.65
CA GLU A 515 2.81 -19.37 -5.68
C GLU A 515 1.33 -19.66 -5.95
N TYR A 516 1.02 -20.36 -7.03
CA TYR A 516 -0.05 -21.34 -6.97
C TYR A 516 0.51 -22.58 -6.27
N SER A 517 1.02 -22.43 -5.04
CA SER A 517 0.89 -23.55 -4.14
C SER A 517 -0.59 -23.69 -3.89
N LEU A 518 -1.00 -24.92 -3.73
CA LEU A 518 -2.38 -25.35 -3.60
C LEU A 518 -2.95 -25.00 -2.22
N ASP A 519 -2.55 -23.84 -1.73
CA ASP A 519 -2.61 -23.43 -0.36
C ASP A 519 -3.14 -22.01 -0.33
N ASN A 520 -2.65 -21.12 -1.18
CA ASN A 520 -3.14 -19.75 -1.32
C ASN A 520 -2.81 -19.31 -2.75
N LEU A 521 -3.42 -18.23 -3.23
CA LEU A 521 -2.60 -17.33 -4.04
C LEU A 521 -1.64 -16.67 -3.04
N THR A 522 -0.58 -17.37 -2.61
CA THR A 522 0.40 -16.73 -1.72
C THR A 522 1.15 -15.80 -2.63
N TYR A 523 0.94 -14.51 -2.45
CA TYR A 523 1.83 -13.53 -3.03
C TYR A 523 3.19 -13.72 -2.37
N LEU A 524 4.07 -14.43 -3.06
CA LEU A 524 5.44 -14.64 -2.62
C LEU A 524 6.19 -13.32 -2.62
N THR A 525 5.72 -12.31 -3.34
CA THR A 525 6.27 -10.96 -3.32
C THR A 525 5.18 -9.92 -3.06
N ASP A 526 5.57 -8.71 -2.69
CA ASP A 526 4.71 -7.54 -2.95
C ASP A 526 4.61 -7.28 -4.47
N PHE A 527 3.82 -6.27 -4.86
CA PHE A 527 3.95 -5.67 -6.18
C PHE A 527 5.38 -5.16 -6.37
N ILE A 528 6.05 -5.74 -7.36
CA ILE A 528 7.35 -5.36 -7.87
C ILE A 528 7.11 -4.27 -8.90
N GLU A 529 7.55 -3.05 -8.60
CA GLU A 529 7.44 -1.91 -9.50
C GLU A 529 8.64 -1.90 -10.45
N VAL A 530 8.35 -1.90 -11.74
CA VAL A 530 9.37 -1.93 -12.79
C VAL A 530 9.83 -0.49 -13.07
N PRO A 531 11.11 -0.18 -12.77
CA PRO A 531 11.71 1.10 -13.11
C PRO A 531 12.03 1.18 -14.60
N LYS A 532 12.32 2.39 -15.08
CA LYS A 532 12.89 2.60 -16.41
C LYS A 532 14.34 2.13 -16.39
N THR A 533 14.69 1.21 -17.29
CA THR A 533 16.08 0.73 -17.44
C THR A 533 16.80 1.41 -18.60
N GLY A 534 16.07 1.99 -19.56
CA GLY A 534 16.64 2.81 -20.63
C GLY A 534 16.09 2.43 -22.00
N SER A 535 16.17 1.15 -22.35
CA SER A 535 15.66 0.60 -23.60
C SER A 535 14.95 -0.74 -23.40
N THR A 536 14.41 -1.32 -24.47
CA THR A 536 13.75 -2.63 -24.45
C THR A 536 14.74 -3.80 -24.39
N THR A 537 16.04 -3.53 -24.49
CA THR A 537 17.12 -4.54 -24.47
C THR A 537 18.14 -4.29 -23.36
N ASP A 538 17.98 -3.21 -22.61
CA ASP A 538 18.84 -2.86 -21.48
C ASP A 538 18.31 -3.55 -20.22
N PHE A 539 18.64 -4.83 -20.08
CA PHE A 539 18.21 -5.66 -18.97
C PHE A 539 19.03 -5.37 -17.72
N GLN A 540 18.33 -5.06 -16.64
CA GLN A 540 18.90 -4.85 -15.32
C GLN A 540 18.27 -5.82 -14.33
N THR A 541 19.00 -6.15 -13.28
CA THR A 541 18.57 -7.11 -12.27
C THR A 541 17.90 -6.39 -11.11
N MET A 542 16.71 -6.84 -10.74
CA MET A 542 16.04 -6.48 -9.49
C MET A 542 16.13 -7.62 -8.50
N HIS A 543 16.47 -7.34 -7.24
CA HIS A 543 16.51 -8.36 -6.19
C HIS A 543 15.27 -8.29 -5.32
N VAL A 544 14.56 -9.41 -5.19
CA VAL A 544 13.30 -9.48 -4.45
C VAL A 544 13.34 -10.65 -3.48
N VAL A 545 13.34 -10.39 -2.17
CA VAL A 545 13.20 -11.44 -1.16
C VAL A 545 11.75 -11.89 -1.10
N LEU A 546 11.50 -13.20 -1.13
CA LEU A 546 10.15 -13.71 -0.98
C LEU A 546 9.64 -13.46 0.44
N LYS A 547 8.33 -13.30 0.61
CA LYS A 547 7.69 -13.05 1.90
C LYS A 547 7.57 -14.32 2.76
N ASP A 548 7.49 -15.47 2.10
CA ASP A 548 7.18 -16.75 2.73
C ASP A 548 8.14 -17.85 2.30
N THR A 549 8.25 -18.86 3.16
CA THR A 549 9.04 -20.08 2.93
C THR A 549 8.34 -20.98 1.91
N LEU A 550 9.04 -21.38 0.84
CA LEU A 550 8.56 -22.42 -0.06
C LEU A 550 8.76 -23.78 0.61
N THR A 551 7.79 -24.70 0.49
CA THR A 551 7.96 -26.07 0.99
C THR A 551 8.76 -26.91 0.00
N ALA A 552 9.43 -27.98 0.45
CA ALA A 552 9.99 -28.95 -0.48
C ALA A 552 8.88 -29.63 -1.32
N GLY A 553 9.20 -29.98 -2.56
CA GLY A 553 8.28 -30.65 -3.50
C GLY A 553 7.85 -29.78 -4.69
N ARG A 554 6.85 -30.25 -5.43
CA ARG A 554 6.40 -29.62 -6.67
C ARG A 554 5.50 -28.40 -6.42
N HIS A 555 5.75 -27.34 -7.18
CA HIS A 555 5.04 -26.07 -7.12
C HIS A 555 4.68 -25.53 -8.49
N ILE A 556 3.72 -24.60 -8.49
CA ILE A 556 3.35 -23.82 -9.66
C ILE A 556 3.57 -22.36 -9.29
N LEU A 557 4.57 -21.72 -9.90
CA LEU A 557 4.78 -20.30 -9.75
C LEU A 557 4.04 -19.54 -10.84
N CYS A 558 3.42 -18.41 -10.49
CA CYS A 558 2.72 -17.55 -11.42
C CYS A 558 3.26 -16.13 -11.30
N VAL A 559 3.79 -15.61 -12.41
CA VAL A 559 4.11 -14.21 -12.56
C VAL A 559 2.88 -13.51 -13.12
N ASN A 560 2.19 -12.73 -12.30
CA ASN A 560 1.04 -11.94 -12.73
C ASN A 560 1.49 -10.53 -13.07
N ILE A 561 1.19 -10.09 -14.28
CA ILE A 561 1.47 -8.75 -14.77
C ILE A 561 0.27 -7.86 -14.46
N ASP A 562 0.37 -7.10 -13.38
CA ASP A 562 -0.69 -6.17 -12.97
C ASP A 562 -0.79 -4.99 -13.94
N LYS A 563 0.38 -4.44 -14.32
CA LYS A 563 0.49 -3.37 -15.31
C LYS A 563 1.66 -3.65 -16.22
N GLY A 564 1.38 -3.82 -17.51
CA GLY A 564 2.38 -4.11 -18.53
C GLY A 564 3.27 -2.91 -18.89
N GLY A 565 3.98 -3.03 -20.02
CA GLY A 565 4.84 -1.99 -20.56
C GLY A 565 6.33 -2.16 -20.24
N PHE A 566 6.74 -3.36 -19.84
CA PHE A 566 8.13 -3.73 -19.60
C PHE A 566 8.45 -5.10 -20.20
N TYR A 567 9.71 -5.52 -20.11
CA TYR A 567 10.23 -6.77 -20.63
C TYR A 567 10.80 -7.59 -19.48
N LEU A 568 10.50 -8.89 -19.46
CA LEU A 568 11.00 -9.84 -18.46
C LEU A 568 11.83 -10.90 -19.20
N LYS A 569 13.04 -11.21 -18.69
CA LYS A 569 13.97 -12.16 -19.31
C LYS A 569 14.20 -13.41 -18.47
N SER A 570 14.48 -13.28 -17.17
CA SER A 570 14.69 -14.44 -16.31
C SER A 570 14.41 -14.11 -14.84
N MET A 571 14.25 -15.16 -14.04
CA MET A 571 14.11 -15.13 -12.59
C MET A 571 15.03 -16.19 -11.99
N THR A 572 16.05 -15.77 -11.25
CA THR A 572 16.96 -16.67 -10.55
C THR A 572 16.57 -16.73 -9.08
N PHE A 573 16.14 -17.91 -8.62
CA PHE A 573 15.77 -18.14 -7.23
C PHE A 573 16.97 -18.63 -6.45
N ASN A 574 17.34 -17.88 -5.43
CA ASN A 574 18.43 -18.20 -4.52
C ASN A 574 17.85 -18.54 -3.15
N ARG A 575 18.45 -19.48 -2.43
CA ARG A 575 18.11 -19.66 -1.01
C ARG A 575 18.52 -18.38 -0.27
N CYS A 576 17.62 -17.81 0.51
CA CYS A 576 17.84 -16.57 1.25
C CYS A 576 17.52 -16.84 2.73
N GLU A 577 18.55 -17.14 3.51
CA GLU A 577 18.41 -17.16 4.97
C GLU A 577 18.89 -15.84 5.55
N GLN A 578 17.97 -15.12 6.20
CA GLN A 578 18.30 -13.88 6.89
C GLN A 578 19.13 -14.16 8.14
N ASP A 579 20.37 -13.69 8.17
CA ASP A 579 21.27 -13.86 9.31
C ASP A 579 21.57 -12.52 10.01
N LYS A 580 21.03 -12.38 11.22
CA LYS A 580 21.23 -11.18 12.05
C LYS A 580 22.67 -10.98 12.50
N ASN A 581 23.54 -11.99 12.37
CA ASN A 581 24.96 -11.89 12.66
C ASN A 581 25.74 -11.18 11.55
N ILE A 582 25.18 -11.11 10.35
CA ILE A 582 25.67 -10.22 9.28
C ILE A 582 25.15 -8.82 9.59
N LYS A 583 26.04 -7.85 9.77
CA LYS A 583 25.70 -6.44 9.91
C LYS A 583 26.05 -5.72 8.63
N VAL A 584 25.06 -5.14 7.97
CA VAL A 584 25.25 -4.30 6.79
C VAL A 584 24.61 -2.92 7.00
N SER A 585 25.31 -1.86 6.61
CA SER A 585 24.81 -0.49 6.76
C SER A 585 25.41 0.45 5.72
N ILE A 586 24.62 1.44 5.30
CA ILE A 586 25.10 2.62 4.57
C ILE A 586 25.26 3.72 5.63
N PRO A 587 26.49 4.08 6.06
CA PRO A 587 26.69 4.93 7.23
C PRO A 587 25.99 6.27 7.09
N SER A 588 25.36 6.77 8.16
CA SER A 588 24.71 8.10 8.15
C SER A 588 25.71 9.24 7.89
N SER A 589 26.97 9.04 8.27
CA SER A 589 28.08 9.96 8.01
C SER A 589 28.55 10.00 6.56
N SER A 590 28.26 8.97 5.76
CA SER A 590 28.65 8.93 4.34
C SER A 590 27.70 9.82 3.55
N TYR A 591 28.24 10.74 2.77
CA TYR A 591 27.45 11.59 1.88
C TYR A 591 27.61 11.08 0.46
N PHE A 592 26.51 10.96 -0.28
CA PHE A 592 26.59 10.59 -1.69
C PHE A 592 27.40 11.62 -2.49
N ASN A 593 27.40 12.88 -2.05
CA ASN A 593 28.32 13.92 -2.51
C ASN A 593 29.30 14.29 -1.39
N PRO A 594 30.52 13.72 -1.36
CA PRO A 594 31.51 14.02 -0.33
C PRO A 594 31.93 15.49 -0.32
N SER A 595 32.04 16.12 -1.49
CA SER A 595 32.50 17.51 -1.66
C SER A 595 31.56 18.51 -1.00
N SER A 596 30.24 18.33 -1.18
CA SER A 596 29.22 19.19 -0.58
C SER A 596 28.70 18.70 0.77
N ARG A 597 29.13 17.50 1.22
CA ARG A 597 28.60 16.80 2.40
C ARG A 597 27.07 16.74 2.37
N SER A 598 26.53 16.29 1.25
CA SER A 598 25.08 16.18 1.03
C SER A 598 24.68 14.85 0.40
N ASN A 599 23.41 14.47 0.54
CA ASN A 599 22.80 13.34 -0.16
C ASN A 599 22.17 13.79 -1.50
N THR A 600 22.63 14.93 -2.04
CA THR A 600 22.13 15.51 -3.26
C THR A 600 23.27 15.64 -4.27
N ILE A 601 23.01 15.26 -5.52
CA ILE A 601 23.93 15.43 -6.65
C ILE A 601 23.18 16.06 -7.83
N GLU A 602 23.91 16.60 -8.81
CA GLU A 602 23.32 17.02 -10.08
C GLU A 602 23.30 15.86 -11.07
N LEU A 603 22.39 15.90 -12.05
CA LEU A 603 22.34 14.89 -13.10
C LEU A 603 23.65 14.90 -13.91
N GLY A 604 24.30 13.74 -14.01
CA GLY A 604 25.64 13.56 -14.61
C GLY A 604 26.79 13.58 -13.62
N ASP A 605 26.54 13.93 -12.35
CA ASP A 605 27.50 13.71 -11.27
C ASP A 605 27.46 12.26 -10.78
N LYS A 606 28.59 11.81 -10.20
CA LYS A 606 28.70 10.51 -9.55
C LYS A 606 28.47 10.62 -8.06
N ALA A 607 27.55 9.80 -7.55
CA ALA A 607 27.40 9.53 -6.13
C ALA A 607 28.46 8.52 -5.66
N ILE A 608 29.11 8.78 -4.53
CA ILE A 608 29.95 7.78 -3.86
C ILE A 608 29.11 7.02 -2.83
N ILE A 609 29.04 5.71 -2.99
CA ILE A 609 28.30 4.81 -2.11
C ILE A 609 29.31 3.99 -1.30
N GLU A 610 29.28 4.20 0.01
CA GLU A 610 30.08 3.43 0.96
C GLU A 610 29.15 2.51 1.76
N VAL A 611 29.53 1.24 1.85
CA VAL A 611 28.82 0.23 2.63
C VAL A 611 29.76 -0.33 3.69
N LYS A 612 29.25 -0.53 4.90
CA LYS A 612 29.91 -1.34 5.93
C LYS A 612 29.21 -2.67 6.02
N ALA A 613 29.93 -3.76 5.78
CA ALA A 613 29.44 -5.12 5.93
C ALA A 613 30.44 -5.94 6.74
N GLU A 614 29.98 -6.61 7.79
CA GLU A 614 30.76 -7.52 8.62
C GLU A 614 29.88 -8.67 9.09
N SER A 615 30.45 -9.84 9.38
CA SER A 615 29.75 -10.96 9.99
C SER A 615 30.55 -11.49 11.17
N SER A 616 29.88 -11.85 12.26
CA SER A 616 30.51 -12.47 13.43
C SER A 616 30.63 -13.99 13.34
N THR A 617 30.02 -14.61 12.33
CA THR A 617 29.92 -16.08 12.22
C THR A 617 30.42 -16.64 10.88
N SER A 618 30.56 -15.80 9.87
CA SER A 618 30.88 -16.20 8.49
C SER A 618 31.74 -15.14 7.79
N THR A 619 32.26 -15.47 6.61
CA THR A 619 32.96 -14.49 5.75
C THR A 619 31.97 -13.87 4.79
N ILE A 620 32.04 -12.55 4.59
CA ILE A 620 31.26 -11.86 3.54
C ILE A 620 31.88 -12.23 2.19
N ASP A 621 31.07 -12.80 1.31
CA ASP A 621 31.45 -13.15 -0.07
C ASP A 621 31.36 -11.93 -0.99
N HIS A 622 30.24 -11.19 -0.90
CA HIS A 622 30.06 -9.96 -1.65
C HIS A 622 29.00 -9.05 -1.02
N VAL A 623 28.97 -7.79 -1.48
CA VAL A 623 27.98 -6.78 -1.17
C VAL A 623 27.37 -6.27 -2.47
N ASN A 624 26.07 -6.50 -2.66
CA ASN A 624 25.29 -5.94 -3.75
C ASN A 624 24.67 -4.60 -3.31
N VAL A 625 24.72 -3.60 -4.17
CA VAL A 625 24.12 -2.28 -3.92
C VAL A 625 23.02 -2.04 -4.92
N TYR A 626 21.90 -1.52 -4.43
CA TYR A 626 20.71 -1.29 -5.22
C TYR A 626 20.27 0.17 -5.17
N ALA A 627 19.73 0.67 -6.27
CA ALA A 627 19.03 1.95 -6.36
C ALA A 627 17.61 1.71 -6.88
N ASN A 628 16.59 2.03 -6.07
CA ASN A 628 15.19 1.69 -6.36
C ASN A 628 15.03 0.20 -6.70
N ASP A 629 15.67 -0.66 -5.90
CA ASP A 629 15.69 -2.12 -6.04
C ASP A 629 16.43 -2.67 -7.29
N LEU A 630 16.97 -1.81 -8.17
CA LEU A 630 17.86 -2.21 -9.27
C LEU A 630 19.29 -2.38 -8.79
N LEU A 631 19.92 -3.50 -9.15
CA LEU A 631 21.33 -3.74 -8.89
C LEU A 631 22.19 -2.74 -9.66
N ILE A 632 22.91 -1.88 -8.94
CA ILE A 632 23.82 -0.89 -9.52
C ILE A 632 25.28 -1.35 -9.45
N GLY A 633 25.60 -2.31 -8.57
CA GLY A 633 26.94 -2.90 -8.51
C GLY A 633 27.10 -3.97 -7.45
N THR A 634 28.15 -4.77 -7.61
CA THR A 634 28.58 -5.83 -6.68
C THR A 634 30.02 -5.57 -6.27
N MET A 635 30.29 -5.55 -4.97
CA MET A 635 31.63 -5.37 -4.40
C MET A 635 32.04 -6.66 -3.69
N LYS A 636 33.15 -7.26 -4.10
CA LYS A 636 33.63 -8.56 -3.56
C LYS A 636 34.65 -8.42 -2.44
N GLU A 637 35.21 -7.23 -2.26
CA GLU A 637 36.30 -7.00 -1.30
C GLU A 637 36.09 -5.67 -0.57
N ALA A 638 36.51 -5.63 0.70
CA ALA A 638 36.48 -4.41 1.51
C ALA A 638 37.73 -3.53 1.23
N PRO A 639 37.63 -2.19 1.30
CA PRO A 639 36.44 -1.40 1.65
C PRO A 639 35.39 -1.43 0.54
N TYR A 640 34.13 -1.62 0.94
CA TYR A 640 33.00 -1.69 0.02
C TYR A 640 32.56 -0.27 -0.37
N THR A 641 33.24 0.29 -1.38
CA THR A 641 32.95 1.61 -1.93
C THR A 641 32.81 1.54 -3.44
N MET A 642 31.80 2.23 -3.99
CA MET A 642 31.60 2.35 -5.44
C MET A 642 31.12 3.73 -5.85
N GLU A 643 31.30 4.07 -7.13
CA GLU A 643 30.68 5.23 -7.76
C GLU A 643 29.40 4.81 -8.50
N TYR A 644 28.35 5.63 -8.39
CA TYR A 644 27.09 5.45 -9.09
C TYR A 644 26.68 6.75 -9.78
N GLU A 645 26.44 6.70 -11.09
CA GLU A 645 25.99 7.84 -11.89
C GLU A 645 24.51 7.66 -12.25
N PRO A 646 23.58 8.39 -11.59
CA PRO A 646 22.17 8.28 -11.89
C PRO A 646 21.84 8.84 -13.28
N THR A 647 20.97 8.15 -14.01
CA THR A 647 20.63 8.51 -15.40
C THR A 647 19.44 9.45 -15.55
N ALA A 648 18.76 9.78 -14.44
CA ALA A 648 17.62 10.70 -14.43
C ALA A 648 17.53 11.52 -13.13
N LYS A 649 16.95 12.72 -13.20
CA LYS A 649 16.59 13.51 -12.03
C LYS A 649 15.52 12.79 -11.20
N GLY A 650 15.54 12.92 -9.88
CA GLY A 650 14.55 12.35 -8.97
C GLY A 650 15.12 11.86 -7.65
N SER A 651 14.28 11.18 -6.88
CA SER A 651 14.66 10.54 -5.63
C SER A 651 14.97 9.06 -5.86
N TYR A 652 16.13 8.62 -5.39
CA TYR A 652 16.57 7.23 -5.41
C TYR A 652 16.66 6.69 -3.98
N VAL A 653 16.19 5.46 -3.79
CA VAL A 653 16.34 4.71 -2.54
C VAL A 653 17.50 3.76 -2.69
N ILE A 654 18.56 3.99 -1.93
CA ILE A 654 19.76 3.15 -1.91
C ILE A 654 19.66 2.13 -0.78
N THR A 655 19.93 0.86 -1.11
CA THR A 655 20.05 -0.27 -0.17
C THR A 655 21.27 -1.10 -0.52
N ALA A 656 21.77 -1.88 0.43
CA ALA A 656 22.85 -2.83 0.21
C ALA A 656 22.51 -4.18 0.86
N ILE A 657 22.86 -5.27 0.20
CA ILE A 657 22.72 -6.64 0.70
C ILE A 657 24.11 -7.23 0.80
N ALA A 658 24.47 -7.71 1.99
CA ALA A 658 25.71 -8.43 2.21
C ALA A 658 25.42 -9.93 2.27
N THR A 659 26.09 -10.69 1.42
CA THR A 659 25.92 -12.14 1.29
C THR A 659 27.19 -12.82 1.76
N SER A 660 27.05 -13.84 2.59
CA SER A 660 28.17 -14.63 3.10
C SER A 660 28.52 -15.80 2.18
N THR A 661 29.69 -16.41 2.38
CA THR A 661 30.13 -17.61 1.63
C THR A 661 29.21 -18.83 1.80
N GLU A 662 28.34 -18.81 2.81
CA GLU A 662 27.32 -19.85 3.06
C GLU A 662 25.97 -19.53 2.39
N GLY A 663 25.86 -18.41 1.68
CA GLY A 663 24.62 -17.96 1.05
C GLY A 663 23.62 -17.29 2.00
N LYS A 664 24.01 -16.99 3.25
CA LYS A 664 23.19 -16.20 4.18
C LYS A 664 23.34 -14.71 3.90
N GLU A 665 22.25 -13.97 4.06
CA GLU A 665 22.18 -12.55 3.68
C GLU A 665 21.64 -11.68 4.82
N ASN A 666 21.97 -10.38 4.78
CA ASN A 666 21.25 -9.35 5.50
C ASN A 666 21.22 -8.06 4.66
N ILE A 667 20.23 -7.19 4.90
CA ILE A 667 19.97 -5.97 4.13
C ILE A 667 20.14 -4.71 4.99
N SER A 668 20.68 -3.64 4.39
CA SER A 668 20.84 -2.35 5.05
C SER A 668 19.51 -1.64 5.23
N SER A 669 19.46 -0.67 6.14
CA SER A 669 18.41 0.36 6.10
C SER A 669 18.44 1.15 4.79
N LYS A 670 17.28 1.60 4.32
CA LYS A 670 17.11 2.46 3.14
C LYS A 670 17.75 3.85 3.35
N LYS A 671 18.45 4.37 2.34
CA LYS A 671 19.00 5.73 2.34
C LYS A 671 18.62 6.50 1.08
N LYS A 672 18.17 7.75 1.22
CA LYS A 672 17.69 8.57 0.09
C LYS A 672 18.84 9.34 -0.57
N LEU A 673 18.97 9.18 -1.88
CA LEU A 673 19.78 10.01 -2.79
C LEU A 673 18.85 10.90 -3.60
N THR A 674 19.10 12.22 -3.62
CA THR A 674 18.36 13.16 -4.47
C THR A 674 19.23 13.56 -5.66
N VAL A 675 18.69 13.48 -6.87
CA VAL A 675 19.35 13.88 -8.11
C VAL A 675 18.58 15.05 -8.69
N ASN A 676 19.20 16.23 -8.68
CA ASN A 676 18.60 17.42 -9.25
C ASN A 676 18.87 17.50 -10.76
N GLY A 677 18.27 18.49 -11.44
CA GLY A 677 18.72 18.86 -12.77
C GLY A 677 20.19 19.29 -12.79
N LYS A 678 20.75 19.48 -13.97
CA LYS A 678 22.08 20.08 -14.11
C LYS A 678 21.95 21.61 -14.13
N ARG A 679 22.82 22.31 -13.41
CA ARG A 679 22.90 23.78 -13.49
C ARG A 679 23.47 24.20 -14.84
N GLU A 680 22.80 25.12 -15.53
CA GLU A 680 23.32 25.71 -16.76
C GLU A 680 23.01 27.21 -16.83
N PRO A 681 23.99 28.08 -17.16
CA PRO A 681 23.71 29.49 -17.38
C PRO A 681 22.71 29.70 -18.54
N TYR A 682 21.68 30.54 -18.37
CA TYR A 682 20.59 30.64 -19.35
C TYR A 682 21.05 31.11 -20.74
N LYS A 683 21.86 32.18 -20.78
CA LYS A 683 22.45 32.76 -22.00
C LYS A 683 23.98 32.81 -21.92
N GLY A 684 24.58 31.78 -21.32
CA GLY A 684 26.01 31.72 -21.05
C GLY A 684 26.40 32.41 -19.74
N VAL A 685 27.65 32.22 -19.34
CA VAL A 685 28.22 32.79 -18.11
C VAL A 685 28.29 34.32 -18.23
N ILE A 686 27.90 35.04 -17.18
CA ILE A 686 27.86 36.51 -17.18
C ILE A 686 29.23 37.06 -16.75
N GLU A 687 29.92 37.73 -17.66
CA GLU A 687 31.21 38.36 -17.39
C GLU A 687 31.06 39.61 -16.52
N ILE A 688 31.84 39.71 -15.42
CA ILE A 688 31.82 40.82 -14.46
C ILE A 688 33.20 41.50 -14.43
N PRO A 689 33.33 42.84 -14.63
CA PRO A 689 32.27 43.86 -14.73
C PRO A 689 31.33 43.67 -15.92
N GLY A 690 30.03 43.89 -15.70
CA GLY A 690 28.98 43.64 -16.68
C GLY A 690 27.57 43.76 -16.13
N ILE A 691 26.58 43.37 -16.93
CA ILE A 691 25.15 43.49 -16.61
C ILE A 691 24.56 42.09 -16.36
N ILE A 692 23.95 41.92 -15.19
CA ILE A 692 23.10 40.78 -14.87
C ILE A 692 21.66 41.19 -15.17
N GLN A 693 21.11 40.70 -16.27
CA GLN A 693 19.68 40.83 -16.56
C GLN A 693 18.92 39.90 -15.60
N ALA A 694 17.92 40.41 -14.88
CA ALA A 694 17.25 39.66 -13.82
C ALA A 694 16.52 38.43 -14.38
N GLU A 695 15.97 38.54 -15.59
CA GLU A 695 15.28 37.48 -16.30
C GLU A 695 16.20 36.38 -16.86
N ASN A 696 17.53 36.57 -16.81
CA ASN A 696 18.53 35.61 -17.29
C ASN A 696 19.14 34.75 -16.16
N PHE A 697 18.34 34.36 -15.16
CA PHE A 697 18.77 33.43 -14.10
C PHE A 697 19.06 32.02 -14.64
N ASP A 698 19.92 31.27 -13.95
CA ASP A 698 20.40 29.95 -14.36
C ASP A 698 19.26 28.91 -14.52
N LYS A 699 19.43 27.99 -15.46
CA LYS A 699 18.61 26.79 -15.62
C LYS A 699 19.03 25.74 -14.59
N GLY A 700 18.07 25.00 -14.05
CA GLY A 700 18.34 23.93 -13.08
C GLY A 700 17.08 23.47 -12.33
N GLY A 701 16.13 24.39 -12.18
CA GLY A 701 14.77 24.11 -11.70
C GLY A 701 14.50 24.63 -10.28
N GLU A 702 13.24 24.47 -9.88
CA GLU A 702 12.70 24.90 -8.59
C GLU A 702 13.48 24.29 -7.42
N GLY A 703 13.86 25.14 -6.46
CA GLY A 703 14.70 24.79 -5.31
C GLY A 703 16.19 24.62 -5.62
N MET A 704 16.61 24.72 -6.89
CA MET A 704 18.01 24.58 -7.31
C MET A 704 18.64 25.88 -7.80
N THR A 705 18.05 26.52 -8.81
CA THR A 705 18.55 27.79 -9.38
C THR A 705 17.56 28.94 -9.20
N PHE A 706 16.33 28.64 -8.81
CA PHE A 706 15.34 29.60 -8.36
C PHE A 706 14.40 28.98 -7.31
N HIS A 707 13.63 29.81 -6.63
CA HIS A 707 12.50 29.40 -5.81
C HIS A 707 11.36 30.38 -5.99
N ASP A 708 10.23 29.85 -6.44
CA ASP A 708 8.95 30.55 -6.42
C ASP A 708 8.08 30.03 -5.26
N SER A 709 7.34 30.93 -4.62
CA SER A 709 6.49 30.58 -3.48
C SER A 709 5.15 29.97 -3.89
N ASP A 710 4.77 30.12 -5.15
CA ASP A 710 3.66 29.42 -5.76
C ASP A 710 3.99 28.90 -7.17
N SER A 711 3.04 28.20 -7.78
CA SER A 711 3.24 27.57 -9.10
C SER A 711 2.51 28.31 -10.23
N ASN A 712 1.88 29.45 -9.93
CA ASN A 712 1.20 30.26 -10.94
C ASN A 712 2.23 30.94 -11.83
N ARG A 713 1.78 31.45 -12.98
CA ARG A 713 2.61 32.32 -13.81
C ARG A 713 1.79 33.52 -14.21
N GLU A 714 2.20 34.67 -13.74
CA GLU A 714 1.60 35.98 -13.95
C GLU A 714 2.43 36.81 -14.94
N GLY A 715 1.75 37.68 -15.70
CA GLY A 715 2.38 38.53 -16.71
C GLY A 715 2.70 37.84 -18.05
N ASP A 716 3.92 37.99 -18.58
CA ASP A 716 4.37 37.44 -19.87
C ASP A 716 4.83 35.97 -19.73
N THR A 717 3.85 35.08 -19.68
CA THR A 717 4.03 33.64 -19.44
C THR A 717 4.84 32.88 -20.51
N ASN A 718 5.18 33.53 -21.63
CA ASN A 718 5.85 32.91 -22.77
C ASN A 718 7.36 33.21 -22.88
N TYR A 719 7.94 34.02 -21.99
CA TYR A 719 9.35 34.41 -22.13
C TYR A 719 10.33 33.23 -21.97
N ARG A 720 10.11 32.36 -20.98
CA ARG A 720 10.87 31.11 -20.80
C ARG A 720 10.00 29.99 -20.22
N THR A 721 10.20 28.77 -20.70
CA THR A 721 9.40 27.59 -20.28
C THR A 721 10.05 26.81 -19.13
N ASP A 722 11.34 27.01 -18.87
CA ASP A 722 12.16 26.30 -17.88
C ASP A 722 12.19 26.95 -16.48
N GLY A 723 11.53 28.09 -16.27
CA GLY A 723 11.31 28.72 -14.97
C GLY A 723 9.91 28.40 -14.43
N GLU A 724 9.69 27.21 -13.89
CA GLU A 724 8.41 26.84 -13.24
C GLU A 724 8.07 27.86 -12.13
N GLY A 725 6.82 28.36 -12.07
CA GLY A 725 6.39 29.38 -11.09
C GLY A 725 6.86 30.81 -11.35
N ILE A 726 8.05 31.04 -11.92
CA ILE A 726 8.61 32.40 -12.02
C ILE A 726 7.80 33.32 -12.93
N ASP A 727 7.51 34.51 -12.38
CA ASP A 727 6.73 35.56 -13.03
C ASP A 727 7.59 36.56 -13.83
N PHE A 728 7.12 36.88 -15.04
CA PHE A 728 7.78 37.83 -15.95
C PHE A 728 6.84 38.97 -16.29
N VAL A 729 7.36 40.19 -16.36
CA VAL A 729 6.58 41.36 -16.76
C VAL A 729 7.27 42.12 -17.88
N LYS A 730 6.49 42.85 -18.68
CA LYS A 730 7.06 43.85 -19.60
C LYS A 730 7.33 45.12 -18.82
N GLY A 731 8.56 45.61 -18.89
CA GLY A 731 9.00 46.78 -18.12
C GLY A 731 10.28 47.37 -18.69
N ASN A 732 10.46 48.68 -18.53
CA ASN A 732 11.67 49.40 -19.00
C ASN A 732 12.08 49.14 -20.47
N GLY A 733 11.11 48.91 -21.36
CA GLY A 733 11.37 48.59 -22.77
C GLY A 733 11.82 47.15 -23.04
N GLY A 734 11.79 46.27 -22.03
CA GLY A 734 12.21 44.87 -22.10
C GLY A 734 11.34 43.93 -21.25
N THR A 735 11.94 42.82 -20.81
CA THR A 735 11.31 41.84 -19.91
C THR A 735 12.02 41.90 -18.58
N CYS A 736 11.27 41.92 -17.48
CA CYS A 736 11.79 42.02 -16.12
C CYS A 736 11.19 40.89 -15.28
N ILE A 737 11.78 40.64 -14.11
CA ILE A 737 11.15 39.84 -13.06
C ILE A 737 10.12 40.72 -12.36
N GLY A 738 8.92 40.20 -12.09
CA GLY A 738 7.84 40.92 -11.41
C GLY A 738 7.05 39.99 -10.49
N TYR A 739 5.94 40.48 -9.92
CA TYR A 739 5.06 39.73 -9.01
C TYR A 739 5.74 39.05 -7.81
N THR A 740 6.99 39.41 -7.52
CA THR A 740 7.84 38.77 -6.52
C THR A 740 7.21 38.75 -5.12
N ALA A 741 7.31 37.63 -4.42
CA ALA A 741 6.99 37.49 -3.00
C ALA A 741 8.24 37.41 -2.11
N ALA A 742 8.09 37.72 -0.82
CA ALA A 742 9.20 37.64 0.12
C ALA A 742 9.70 36.19 0.28
N ASN A 743 11.03 36.02 0.29
CA ASN A 743 11.78 34.76 0.33
C ASN A 743 11.91 33.99 -0.98
N GLU A 744 11.32 34.46 -2.08
CA GLU A 744 11.66 33.97 -3.42
C GLU A 744 13.11 34.32 -3.78
N TRP A 745 13.70 33.56 -4.69
CA TRP A 745 15.08 33.82 -5.10
C TRP A 745 15.44 33.31 -6.50
N LEU A 746 16.48 33.91 -7.07
CA LEU A 746 17.03 33.62 -8.40
C LEU A 746 18.56 33.55 -8.32
N GLU A 747 19.18 32.60 -9.01
CA GLU A 747 20.65 32.44 -9.07
C GLU A 747 21.23 32.70 -10.46
N TYR A 748 22.47 33.22 -10.47
CA TYR A 748 23.19 33.62 -11.67
C TYR A 748 24.63 33.14 -11.61
N THR A 749 25.07 32.44 -12.65
CA THR A 749 26.48 32.09 -12.84
C THR A 749 27.21 33.28 -13.47
N ILE A 750 28.17 33.82 -12.74
CA ILE A 750 29.02 34.94 -13.15
C ILE A 750 30.47 34.50 -13.28
N ASN A 751 31.24 35.15 -14.14
CA ASN A 751 32.69 35.03 -14.19
C ASN A 751 33.33 36.39 -13.90
N VAL A 752 34.01 36.49 -12.77
CA VAL A 752 34.62 37.74 -12.31
C VAL A 752 36.03 37.83 -12.88
N LYS A 753 36.26 38.82 -13.76
CA LYS A 753 37.54 38.96 -14.45
C LYS A 753 38.70 39.27 -13.52
N GLU A 754 38.47 40.10 -12.51
CA GLU A 754 39.47 40.56 -11.56
C GLU A 754 38.89 40.52 -10.15
N ALA A 755 39.62 39.92 -9.21
CA ALA A 755 39.21 39.93 -7.81
C ALA A 755 39.21 41.38 -7.29
N GLY A 756 38.20 41.75 -6.50
CA GLY A 756 38.13 43.09 -5.92
C GLY A 756 36.74 43.51 -5.47
N LYS A 757 36.61 44.77 -5.06
CA LYS A 757 35.34 45.34 -4.63
C LYS A 757 34.55 45.87 -5.82
N TYR A 758 33.24 45.61 -5.82
CA TYR A 758 32.33 46.00 -6.89
C TYR A 758 31.23 46.94 -6.38
N ALA A 759 30.89 47.94 -7.19
CA ALA A 759 29.67 48.71 -7.07
C ALA A 759 28.56 48.05 -7.88
N TYR A 760 27.32 48.24 -7.45
CA TYR A 760 26.13 47.81 -8.16
C TYR A 760 25.26 49.00 -8.55
N ILE A 761 24.56 48.87 -9.67
CA ILE A 761 23.47 49.75 -10.11
C ILE A 761 22.30 48.83 -10.47
N ALA A 762 21.28 48.80 -9.62
CA ALA A 762 20.07 48.00 -9.82
C ALA A 762 18.96 48.85 -10.45
N THR A 763 18.45 48.45 -11.62
CA THR A 763 17.29 49.08 -12.26
C THR A 763 16.02 48.36 -11.83
N VAL A 764 15.15 49.07 -11.11
CA VAL A 764 14.07 48.49 -10.31
C VAL A 764 12.83 49.39 -10.30
N SER A 765 11.68 48.82 -9.94
CA SER A 765 10.41 49.55 -9.78
C SER A 765 9.55 48.92 -8.69
N SER A 766 8.75 49.72 -7.98
CA SER A 766 7.72 49.22 -7.07
C SER A 766 6.54 50.18 -6.97
N GLY A 767 5.33 49.61 -6.96
CA GLY A 767 4.08 50.32 -6.68
C GLY A 767 3.79 50.51 -5.18
N THR A 768 4.63 49.97 -4.29
CA THR A 768 4.41 49.92 -2.83
C THR A 768 5.68 50.25 -2.04
N THR A 769 5.56 50.55 -0.74
CA THR A 769 6.71 50.68 0.16
C THR A 769 7.14 49.33 0.72
N GLY A 770 8.41 49.20 1.09
CA GLY A 770 8.94 48.00 1.74
C GLY A 770 9.38 46.87 0.81
N SER A 771 9.36 47.07 -0.51
CA SER A 771 9.90 46.12 -1.49
C SER A 771 11.43 46.11 -1.49
N GLY A 772 12.04 44.98 -1.85
CA GLY A 772 13.49 44.89 -1.97
C GLY A 772 14.02 43.48 -2.12
N PHE A 773 15.32 43.39 -2.36
CA PHE A 773 16.04 42.12 -2.43
C PHE A 773 17.47 42.25 -1.91
N LYS A 774 18.11 41.13 -1.65
CA LYS A 774 19.51 41.04 -1.23
C LYS A 774 20.32 40.17 -2.18
N ILE A 775 21.62 40.42 -2.25
CA ILE A 775 22.57 39.68 -3.07
C ILE A 775 23.54 38.91 -2.18
N ASN A 776 23.66 37.60 -2.39
CA ASN A 776 24.57 36.70 -1.66
C ASN A 776 25.46 35.93 -2.64
N LEU A 777 26.68 35.57 -2.22
CA LEU A 777 27.41 34.47 -2.85
C LEU A 777 26.79 33.14 -2.44
N VAL A 778 26.86 32.16 -3.33
CA VAL A 778 26.45 30.77 -3.07
C VAL A 778 27.66 29.87 -3.20
N LYS A 779 27.96 29.12 -2.13
CA LYS A 779 28.98 28.06 -2.13
C LYS A 779 28.32 26.77 -1.63
N ASN A 780 28.50 25.66 -2.36
CA ASN A 780 27.90 24.35 -2.06
C ASN A 780 26.37 24.41 -1.85
N GLY A 781 25.66 25.15 -2.73
CA GLY A 781 24.21 25.29 -2.69
C GLY A 781 23.66 26.08 -1.48
N ARG A 782 24.51 26.77 -0.72
CA ARG A 782 24.12 27.60 0.42
C ARG A 782 24.60 29.02 0.25
N VAL A 783 23.74 29.98 0.62
CA VAL A 783 24.14 31.39 0.70
C VAL A 783 25.22 31.58 1.76
N THR A 784 26.23 32.36 1.45
CA THR A 784 27.31 32.69 2.39
C THR A 784 26.95 33.88 3.27
N THR A 785 27.60 33.97 4.43
CA THR A 785 27.62 35.17 5.27
C THR A 785 29.01 35.83 5.24
N PRO A 786 29.10 37.17 5.18
CA PRO A 786 28.00 38.13 5.16
C PRO A 786 27.32 38.26 3.77
N ILE A 787 26.15 38.91 3.74
CA ILE A 787 25.44 39.31 2.53
C ILE A 787 26.27 40.36 1.77
N LEU A 788 26.31 40.30 0.43
CA LEU A 788 27.05 41.27 -0.38
C LEU A 788 26.37 42.64 -0.40
N ALA A 789 25.06 42.69 -0.65
CA ALA A 789 24.28 43.92 -0.67
C ALA A 789 22.82 43.70 -0.27
N THR A 790 22.19 44.73 0.30
CA THR A 790 20.74 44.82 0.49
C THR A 790 20.23 46.01 -0.30
N ILE A 791 19.30 45.74 -1.22
CA ILE A 791 18.76 46.71 -2.18
C ILE A 791 17.31 46.98 -1.78
N ASN A 792 17.10 48.13 -1.14
CA ASN A 792 15.77 48.61 -0.81
C ASN A 792 15.18 49.30 -2.04
N VAL A 793 14.10 48.76 -2.60
CA VAL A 793 13.47 49.30 -3.80
C VAL A 793 12.49 50.40 -3.37
N PRO A 794 12.70 51.66 -3.82
CA PRO A 794 11.79 52.75 -3.46
C PRO A 794 10.44 52.57 -4.16
N GLN A 795 9.39 53.13 -3.56
CA GLN A 795 8.10 53.27 -4.24
C GLN A 795 8.25 54.28 -5.39
N THR A 796 8.19 53.82 -6.63
CA THR A 796 8.34 54.63 -7.85
C THR A 796 7.00 54.99 -8.50
N GLY A 797 5.94 54.28 -8.15
CA GLY A 797 4.56 54.54 -8.57
C GLY A 797 3.57 54.30 -7.43
N ASN A 798 2.32 54.77 -7.58
CA ASN A 798 1.26 54.45 -6.64
C ASN A 798 0.42 53.30 -7.19
N ASN A 799 0.61 52.08 -6.67
CA ASN A 799 0.03 50.85 -7.20
C ASN A 799 0.28 50.66 -8.71
N ASN A 800 1.46 51.08 -9.17
CA ASN A 800 1.95 50.98 -10.54
C ASN A 800 3.44 50.61 -10.50
N TRP A 801 3.85 49.63 -11.32
CA TRP A 801 5.20 49.07 -11.37
C TRP A 801 5.94 49.36 -12.69
N ASP A 802 5.44 50.28 -13.52
CA ASP A 802 6.02 50.61 -14.83
C ASP A 802 7.07 51.73 -14.79
N THR A 803 7.20 52.44 -13.65
CA THR A 803 8.15 53.55 -13.50
C THR A 803 9.46 53.03 -12.89
N TYR A 804 10.50 52.87 -13.71
CA TYR A 804 11.80 52.37 -13.25
C TYR A 804 12.72 53.48 -12.76
N THR A 805 13.50 53.17 -11.73
CA THR A 805 14.59 54.01 -11.20
C THR A 805 15.83 53.16 -10.97
N THR A 806 16.93 53.79 -10.55
CA THR A 806 18.18 53.10 -10.18
C THR A 806 18.45 53.19 -8.69
N VAL A 807 18.92 52.09 -8.11
CA VAL A 807 19.46 52.02 -6.75
C VAL A 807 20.93 51.63 -6.84
N GLU A 808 21.80 52.46 -6.28
CA GLU A 808 23.26 52.29 -6.37
C GLU A 808 23.87 52.01 -5.00
N GLY A 809 24.99 51.30 -4.99
CA GLY A 809 25.75 51.04 -3.77
C GLY A 809 26.99 50.18 -4.04
N GLU A 810 27.60 49.70 -2.96
CA GLU A 810 28.82 48.88 -3.03
C GLU A 810 28.61 47.55 -2.33
N PHE A 811 29.25 46.50 -2.84
CA PHE A 811 29.31 45.22 -2.13
C PHE A 811 30.12 45.36 -0.84
N SER A 812 29.60 44.77 0.23
CA SER A 812 30.23 44.75 1.56
C SER A 812 31.51 43.89 1.59
N LYS A 813 31.71 43.04 0.58
CA LYS A 813 32.86 42.14 0.40
C LYS A 813 33.35 42.16 -1.04
N GLU A 814 34.61 41.75 -1.20
CA GLU A 814 35.23 41.53 -2.50
C GLU A 814 34.72 40.24 -3.14
N LEU A 815 34.66 40.23 -4.46
CA LEU A 815 34.48 39.03 -5.26
C LEU A 815 35.86 38.43 -5.58
N GLU A 816 35.96 37.10 -5.58
CA GLU A 816 37.16 36.39 -6.07
C GLU A 816 37.21 36.46 -7.61
N ALA A 817 38.36 36.19 -8.24
CA ALA A 817 38.41 36.05 -9.70
C ALA A 817 37.91 34.65 -10.11
N GLY A 818 37.27 34.54 -11.27
CA GLY A 818 36.72 33.30 -11.81
C GLY A 818 35.22 33.13 -11.60
N GLU A 819 34.73 31.93 -11.93
CA GLU A 819 33.30 31.60 -11.86
C GLU A 819 32.77 31.54 -10.43
N GLN A 820 31.67 32.24 -10.20
CA GLN A 820 30.96 32.33 -8.92
C GLN A 820 29.45 32.35 -9.16
N ILE A 821 28.69 32.05 -8.10
CA ILE A 821 27.24 32.10 -8.14
C ILE A 821 26.76 33.25 -7.26
N LEU A 822 25.93 34.13 -7.82
CA LEU A 822 25.17 35.12 -7.08
C LEU A 822 23.72 34.68 -6.93
N ARG A 823 23.15 34.86 -5.74
CA ARG A 823 21.71 34.69 -5.48
C ARG A 823 21.08 36.04 -5.17
N PHE A 824 20.00 36.36 -5.87
CA PHE A 824 19.10 37.46 -5.54
C PHE A 824 17.95 36.87 -4.72
N THR A 825 17.80 37.30 -3.48
CA THR A 825 16.70 36.85 -2.61
C THR A 825 15.78 38.01 -2.30
N ILE A 826 14.50 37.88 -2.61
CA ILE A 826 13.48 38.88 -2.36
C ILE A 826 13.29 39.03 -0.85
N THR A 827 13.50 40.24 -0.35
CA THR A 827 13.35 40.57 1.08
C THR A 827 12.00 41.20 1.37
N GLY A 828 11.40 41.88 0.39
CA GLY A 828 10.05 42.44 0.47
C GLY A 828 9.37 42.37 -0.89
N ALA A 829 8.11 41.93 -0.90
CA ALA A 829 7.34 41.62 -2.10
C ALA A 829 7.10 42.83 -3.02
N ASN A 830 6.55 42.55 -4.21
CA ASN A 830 6.10 43.52 -5.20
C ASN A 830 7.20 44.44 -5.77
N CYS A 831 8.43 43.94 -6.00
CA CYS A 831 9.42 44.67 -6.80
C CYS A 831 9.54 44.09 -8.20
N ASN A 832 9.54 44.96 -9.20
CA ASN A 832 10.03 44.60 -10.52
C ASN A 832 11.53 44.83 -10.58
N ILE A 833 12.28 43.84 -11.07
CA ILE A 833 13.74 43.90 -11.22
C ILE A 833 14.05 43.72 -12.71
N ASP A 834 14.63 44.75 -13.32
CA ASP A 834 15.10 44.70 -14.71
C ASP A 834 16.52 44.10 -14.73
N LYS A 835 17.47 44.76 -14.07
CA LYS A 835 18.88 44.35 -14.11
C LYS A 835 19.70 44.87 -12.96
N VAL A 836 20.87 44.26 -12.76
CA VAL A 836 21.93 44.74 -11.87
C VAL A 836 23.23 44.84 -12.65
N GLU A 837 23.74 46.05 -12.82
CA GLU A 837 25.06 46.30 -13.41
C GLU A 837 26.12 46.28 -12.31
N LEU A 838 27.20 45.52 -12.49
CA LEU A 838 28.34 45.47 -11.57
C LEU A 838 29.57 46.14 -12.18
N LYS A 839 30.14 47.11 -11.45
CA LYS A 839 31.33 47.88 -11.84
C LYS A 839 32.46 47.62 -10.85
N CYS A 840 33.64 47.27 -11.34
CA CYS A 840 34.80 47.14 -10.46
C CYS A 840 35.18 48.51 -9.91
N LEU A 841 35.29 48.64 -8.58
CA LEU A 841 35.73 49.86 -7.90
C LEU A 841 37.26 49.92 -7.76
N THR A 842 37.92 48.78 -7.91
CA THR A 842 39.36 48.62 -7.68
C THR A 842 40.08 48.20 -8.96
N ALA A 843 39.93 49.00 -10.02
CA ALA A 843 40.90 49.03 -11.12
C ALA A 843 42.09 49.99 -10.85
N GLY A 844 42.25 50.49 -9.62
CA GLY A 844 43.27 51.48 -9.29
C GLY A 844 43.87 51.25 -7.91
N ILE A 845 45.21 51.31 -7.83
CA ILE A 845 46.05 51.19 -6.62
C ILE A 845 46.49 49.75 -6.30
N HIS A 846 47.08 49.04 -7.26
CA HIS A 846 48.01 47.94 -6.94
C HIS A 846 49.45 48.17 -7.46
N ASP A 847 49.72 49.33 -8.07
CA ASP A 847 51.04 49.68 -8.64
C ASP A 847 51.80 50.77 -7.85
N MET A 848 51.31 51.16 -6.65
CA MET A 848 52.12 51.99 -5.74
C MET A 848 53.03 51.08 -4.91
N LEU A 849 54.27 50.93 -5.38
CA LEU A 849 55.32 50.18 -4.70
C LEU A 849 55.73 50.87 -3.39
N TYR A 850 55.43 50.22 -2.27
CA TYR A 850 56.05 50.28 -0.92
C TYR A 850 56.34 51.65 -0.25
N ASP A 851 56.14 51.70 1.08
CA ASP A 851 56.60 52.78 1.97
C ASP A 851 58.14 52.94 1.82
N VAL A 852 58.60 54.06 1.26
CA VAL A 852 60.03 54.40 1.21
C VAL A 852 60.23 55.82 1.72
N PRO A 853 61.05 56.05 2.76
CA PRO A 853 61.41 57.41 3.16
C PRO A 853 62.11 58.12 2.01
N VAL A 854 61.81 59.41 1.84
CA VAL A 854 62.51 60.25 0.86
C VAL A 854 63.99 60.26 1.25
N THR A 855 64.81 59.65 0.41
CA THR A 855 66.26 59.82 0.42
C THR A 855 66.58 60.93 -0.58
N ASN A 856 67.78 61.53 -0.52
CA ASN A 856 68.25 62.73 -1.26
C ASN A 856 68.21 62.69 -2.81
N GLN A 857 67.29 61.94 -3.43
CA GLN A 857 67.00 61.93 -4.86
C GLN A 857 65.85 62.89 -5.21
N ASN A 858 65.84 63.38 -6.47
CA ASN A 858 64.80 64.26 -7.00
C ASN A 858 63.41 63.57 -6.94
N SER A 859 62.59 63.96 -5.97
CA SER A 859 61.20 63.53 -5.81
C SER A 859 60.27 64.71 -6.06
N TYR A 860 59.11 64.48 -6.65
CA TYR A 860 58.15 65.53 -7.03
C TYR A 860 56.75 65.22 -6.51
N ASP A 861 55.93 66.22 -6.19
CA ASP A 861 54.51 66.00 -5.92
C ASP A 861 53.74 65.67 -7.21
N LEU A 862 52.44 65.38 -7.08
CA LEU A 862 51.56 65.13 -8.23
C LEU A 862 51.41 66.32 -9.20
N PHE A 863 51.89 67.51 -8.81
CA PHE A 863 51.88 68.73 -9.62
C PHE A 863 53.26 69.04 -10.22
N GLY A 864 54.22 68.11 -10.11
CA GLY A 864 55.56 68.27 -10.68
C GLY A 864 56.48 69.22 -9.91
N ARG A 865 56.13 69.59 -8.67
CA ARG A 865 56.97 70.43 -7.80
C ARG A 865 57.94 69.55 -7.04
N LYS A 866 59.21 69.93 -6.96
CA LYS A 866 60.20 69.17 -6.20
C LYS A 866 59.86 69.22 -4.71
N VAL A 867 59.87 68.06 -4.04
CA VAL A 867 59.54 67.92 -2.62
C VAL A 867 60.73 67.43 -1.81
N ASP A 868 60.77 67.80 -0.53
CA ASP A 868 61.79 67.38 0.42
C ASP A 868 61.33 66.18 1.27
N ASN A 869 62.17 65.78 2.22
CA ASN A 869 61.91 64.60 3.04
C ASN A 869 60.75 64.77 4.04
N ASN A 870 60.26 65.99 4.24
CA ASN A 870 59.17 66.28 5.17
C ASN A 870 57.79 66.31 4.49
N TYR A 871 57.73 66.20 3.16
CA TYR A 871 56.48 66.23 2.41
C TYR A 871 55.66 64.95 2.64
N LYS A 872 54.49 65.09 3.26
CA LYS A 872 53.55 63.98 3.46
C LYS A 872 52.55 63.92 2.32
N GLY A 873 52.49 62.81 1.60
CA GLY A 873 51.62 62.64 0.44
C GLY A 873 52.22 61.76 -0.64
N ILE A 874 51.59 61.77 -1.83
CA ILE A 874 52.05 61.00 -2.98
C ILE A 874 53.21 61.74 -3.65
N ILE A 875 54.33 61.04 -3.84
CA ILE A 875 55.50 61.53 -4.55
C ILE A 875 55.76 60.73 -5.83
N ILE A 876 56.32 61.38 -6.84
CA ILE A 876 56.79 60.78 -8.09
C ILE A 876 58.32 60.80 -8.07
N ARG A 877 58.95 59.63 -8.17
CA ARG A 877 60.40 59.46 -8.25
C ARG A 877 60.74 58.51 -9.39
N ASN A 878 61.56 58.95 -10.35
CA ASN A 878 61.91 58.19 -11.55
C ASN A 878 60.68 57.65 -12.31
N GLY A 879 59.62 58.47 -12.44
CA GLY A 879 58.39 58.11 -13.14
C GLY A 879 57.43 57.17 -12.39
N LYS A 880 57.77 56.75 -11.16
CA LYS A 880 56.93 55.87 -10.32
C LYS A 880 56.33 56.63 -9.13
N LYS A 881 55.13 56.24 -8.71
CA LYS A 881 54.39 56.85 -7.58
C LYS A 881 54.67 56.10 -6.27
N TYR A 882 54.97 56.85 -5.21
CA TYR A 882 55.21 56.35 -3.84
C TYR A 882 54.38 57.17 -2.84
N ILE A 883 54.10 56.62 -1.66
CA ILE A 883 53.51 57.37 -0.54
C ILE A 883 54.62 57.67 0.47
N ASN A 884 54.77 58.95 0.85
CA ASN A 884 55.59 59.37 1.99
C ASN A 884 54.68 59.77 3.15
N LYS A 885 54.80 59.08 4.30
CA LYS A 885 53.89 59.21 5.45
C LYS A 885 54.28 60.27 6.47
#